data_AF-A0A7Y9KGQ7-F1
#
_entry.id   AF-A0A7Y9KGQ7-F1
#
_cell.length_a   1.000
_cell.length_b   1.000
_cell.length_c   1.000
_cell.angle_alpha   90.00
_cell.angle_beta   90.00
_cell.angle_gamma   90.00
#
_symmetry.space_group_name_H-M   'P 1'
#
loop_
_entity.id
_entity.type
_entity.pdbx_description
1 polymer ?
#
loop_
_entity_poly.entity_id
_entity_poly.type
_entity_poly.pdbx_seq_one_letter_code
_entity_poly.pdbx_strand_id
1 'polypeptide(L)'
;MDDDLKRLTNRLTGRSPESLDALCGERNAIVAVARLADVCDERACDCGPWADRRLIHWKLADAVPLAEPVPAPHIVGFWRMPADLADAVERQWQLTERPTAGEAITRGAHRDFLAVRDELLPLPGDAEGYRHVLLLGTTGAGKTTVVRQLLGTDPETERFPSTSTSKTTVADTEIILTGEGPFRAAVTFAGRDEIADHLRDNVWEAARAAFESRSQEVVQNRLLDHVGQRYRFSYLLGRAALPDAGPDLDDDLDDGQAATPAARATDPGTTALVQNAVRALKHVVATQLVGIQNAAGAGEDGRPIEEYIEDELERRVRRSDMCERIVDAFLHAVENRFALLGEGDLRRDPDGWPVSWSWECADRAEFLRIITRFSSNQAAFFGRLLTPLVNGIRVAGPFRPVWAEHAARLVLIDGEGLGHTPGSIAEVSTPLRKRLDEVDAVVLVDNAQQPMQAAPVAVMRTAGATGNGEKLFFLFTHFDLVKGDNLGSFSDRERHVLVSAENVLSEVREELGLAERILRRRLDEARFFVGGIDRVLDPERIDPAGPKASLRTMRQLNGLLEALTEEAVQVGTGPARPVYKSGQLTDAVVEAVRAFHIRWRGALGLSQESEVPKKHWSSIKALTRRPSEEHGKGSTFRRARVLIDDIYEEAIPRARRDESYENRFSRAVLAEFEDVAAELYFIVE
;
A
#
# COMPACT_ATOMS: atom_id res chain seq x y z
N MET A 1 42.06 39.04 -4.57
CA MET A 1 40.90 39.42 -3.75
C MET A 1 41.18 40.76 -3.11
N ASP A 2 40.24 41.70 -3.20
CA ASP A 2 40.35 43.06 -2.66
C ASP A 2 40.60 43.03 -1.13
N ASP A 3 41.46 43.88 -0.60
CA ASP A 3 41.85 43.86 0.83
C ASP A 3 40.65 44.19 1.74
N ASP A 4 39.69 44.94 1.24
CA ASP A 4 38.42 45.22 1.93
C ASP A 4 37.53 43.98 2.01
N LEU A 5 37.52 43.12 0.98
CA LEU A 5 36.74 41.86 0.96
C LEU A 5 37.34 40.80 1.87
N LYS A 6 38.67 40.79 2.01
CA LYS A 6 39.36 39.95 3.01
C LYS A 6 38.97 40.33 4.43
N ARG A 7 38.99 41.64 4.74
CA ARG A 7 38.56 42.15 6.05
C ARG A 7 37.09 41.86 6.31
N LEU A 8 36.24 41.97 5.28
CA LEU A 8 34.81 41.69 5.38
C LEU A 8 34.55 40.20 5.64
N THR A 9 35.25 39.30 4.95
CA THR A 9 35.16 37.84 5.18
C THR A 9 35.51 37.52 6.63
N ASN A 10 36.67 37.99 7.11
CA ASN A 10 37.09 37.75 8.49
C ASN A 10 36.07 38.24 9.52
N ARG A 11 35.47 39.42 9.27
CA ARG A 11 34.49 40.02 10.18
C ARG A 11 33.17 39.25 10.21
N LEU A 12 32.71 38.76 9.06
CA LEU A 12 31.38 38.15 8.94
C LEU A 12 31.38 36.64 9.23
N THR A 13 32.44 35.92 8.85
CA THR A 13 32.55 34.45 9.05
C THR A 13 33.39 34.07 10.27
N GLY A 14 34.09 35.04 10.87
CA GLY A 14 35.03 34.80 11.97
C GLY A 14 36.29 34.01 11.60
N ARG A 15 36.50 33.73 10.31
CA ARG A 15 37.60 32.91 9.80
C ARG A 15 38.29 33.61 8.64
N SER A 16 39.61 33.40 8.53
CA SER A 16 40.34 33.90 7.36
C SER A 16 40.04 33.08 6.11
N PRO A 17 40.13 33.67 4.90
CA PRO A 17 40.00 32.93 3.65
C PRO A 17 40.91 31.69 3.62
N GLU A 18 42.14 31.81 4.12
CA GLU A 18 43.12 30.72 4.20
C GLU A 18 42.70 29.61 5.18
N SER A 19 42.00 29.96 6.27
CA SER A 19 41.43 28.98 7.21
C SER A 19 40.20 28.28 6.66
N LEU A 20 39.42 28.93 5.79
CA LEU A 20 38.27 28.33 5.14
C LEU A 20 38.71 27.41 3.99
N ASP A 21 39.74 27.80 3.25
CA ASP A 21 40.40 27.00 2.19
C ASP A 21 40.84 25.62 2.72
N ALA A 22 41.48 25.59 3.89
CA ALA A 22 41.93 24.34 4.53
C ALA A 22 40.80 23.40 4.98
N LEU A 23 39.56 23.90 5.09
CA LEU A 23 38.38 23.13 5.52
C LEU A 23 37.51 22.67 4.33
N CYS A 24 37.64 23.32 3.17
CA CYS A 24 36.88 23.01 1.97
C CYS A 24 37.65 22.01 1.10
N GLY A 25 37.13 20.78 0.94
CA GLY A 25 37.68 19.82 -0.03
C GLY A 25 37.55 20.31 -1.48
N GLU A 26 38.29 19.69 -2.40
CA GLU A 26 38.37 20.05 -3.83
C GLU A 26 37.00 19.99 -4.54
N ARG A 27 36.21 21.07 -4.48
CA ARG A 27 35.06 21.27 -5.36
C ARG A 27 34.99 22.73 -5.82
N ASN A 28 35.36 22.95 -7.08
CA ASN A 28 35.45 24.25 -7.72
C ASN A 28 34.22 24.51 -8.62
N ALA A 29 33.02 24.49 -8.03
CA ALA A 29 31.79 24.73 -8.77
C ALA A 29 30.69 25.37 -7.92
N ILE A 30 29.88 26.23 -8.55
CA ILE A 30 28.64 26.78 -7.99
C ILE A 30 27.52 25.76 -8.28
N VAL A 31 26.84 25.31 -7.24
CA VAL A 31 25.83 24.23 -7.33
C VAL A 31 24.40 24.72 -7.06
N ALA A 32 24.25 25.91 -6.49
CA ALA A 32 22.95 26.49 -6.17
C ALA A 32 23.06 28.01 -6.06
N VAL A 33 21.92 28.67 -6.28
CA VAL A 33 21.72 30.10 -6.03
C VAL A 33 20.65 30.23 -4.96
N ALA A 34 20.81 31.16 -4.03
CA ALA A 34 19.80 31.45 -3.02
C ALA A 34 19.70 32.96 -2.84
N ARG A 35 18.51 33.43 -2.50
CA ARG A 35 18.31 34.83 -2.15
C ARG A 35 18.68 35.02 -0.68
N LEU A 36 19.55 35.99 -0.40
CA LEU A 36 19.77 36.43 0.98
C LEU A 36 18.53 37.21 1.43
N ALA A 37 17.74 36.61 2.32
CA ALA A 37 16.47 37.15 2.77
C ALA A 37 16.62 38.04 4.00
N ASP A 38 17.55 37.71 4.89
CA ASP A 38 17.84 38.49 6.10
C ASP A 38 19.25 38.21 6.64
N VAL A 39 19.77 39.09 7.48
CA VAL A 39 21.06 38.96 8.15
C VAL A 39 20.89 39.32 9.62
N CYS A 40 21.13 38.36 10.52
CA CYS A 40 21.09 38.56 11.96
C CYS A 40 22.51 38.76 12.51
N ASP A 41 22.74 39.86 13.22
CA ASP A 41 24.01 40.19 13.89
C ASP A 41 23.91 40.25 15.42
N GLU A 42 22.78 39.81 15.97
CA GLU A 42 22.52 39.83 17.41
C GLU A 42 23.36 38.77 18.15
N ARG A 43 24.00 39.18 19.26
CA ARG A 43 24.86 38.30 20.07
C ARG A 43 24.13 37.14 20.76
N ALA A 44 22.80 37.18 20.80
CA ALA A 44 21.95 36.17 21.40
C ALA A 44 20.66 36.04 20.57
N CYS A 45 20.74 35.31 19.46
CA CYS A 45 19.62 35.08 18.55
C CYS A 45 19.24 33.59 18.49
N ASP A 46 17.96 33.31 18.23
CA ASP A 46 17.40 31.95 18.08
C ASP A 46 17.41 31.46 16.61
N CYS A 47 18.43 31.85 15.83
CA CYS A 47 18.53 31.52 14.39
C CYS A 47 18.71 30.02 14.07
N GLY A 48 18.75 29.15 15.08
CA GLY A 48 18.78 27.70 14.94
C GLY A 48 19.97 27.05 15.67
N PRO A 49 19.95 25.72 15.82
CA PRO A 49 20.95 24.97 16.62
C PRO A 49 22.37 24.98 16.03
N TRP A 50 22.50 25.32 14.75
CA TRP A 50 23.79 25.38 14.03
C TRP A 50 24.43 26.77 14.03
N ALA A 51 23.80 27.74 14.69
CA ALA A 51 24.19 29.14 14.65
C ALA A 51 25.19 29.47 15.78
N ASP A 52 26.42 29.86 15.43
CA ASP A 52 27.43 30.25 16.43
C ASP A 52 27.13 31.66 16.96
N ARG A 53 26.97 31.80 18.28
CA ARG A 53 26.57 33.04 18.98
C ARG A 53 27.52 34.23 18.78
N ARG A 54 28.68 34.04 18.16
CA ARG A 54 29.67 35.09 17.89
C ARG A 54 29.77 35.49 16.42
N LEU A 55 28.99 34.86 15.55
CA LEU A 55 29.03 35.06 14.10
C LEU A 55 27.71 35.66 13.59
N ILE A 56 27.78 36.30 12.42
CA ILE A 56 26.61 36.86 11.75
C ILE A 56 25.91 35.73 10.99
N HIS A 57 24.60 35.59 11.19
CA HIS A 57 23.81 34.50 10.60
C HIS A 57 23.03 34.99 9.39
N TRP A 58 23.08 34.20 8.33
CA TRP A 58 22.44 34.53 7.07
C TRP A 58 21.19 33.68 6.89
N LYS A 59 20.07 34.35 6.71
CA LYS A 59 18.83 33.69 6.37
C LYS A 59 18.71 33.66 4.86
N LEU A 60 18.92 32.48 4.28
CA LEU A 60 18.75 32.24 2.86
C LEU A 60 17.31 31.79 2.60
N ALA A 61 16.68 32.35 1.57
CA ALA A 61 15.39 31.92 1.04
C ALA A 61 15.56 31.53 -0.43
N ASP A 62 14.58 30.79 -0.95
CA ASP A 62 14.46 30.52 -2.38
C ASP A 62 15.73 29.86 -2.96
N ALA A 63 16.32 28.91 -2.22
CA ALA A 63 17.53 28.22 -2.65
C ALA A 63 17.21 27.27 -3.82
N VAL A 64 17.66 27.62 -5.03
CA VAL A 64 17.47 26.87 -6.26
C VAL A 64 18.78 26.16 -6.64
N PRO A 65 18.80 24.82 -6.78
CA PRO A 65 19.96 24.13 -7.33
C PRO A 65 20.09 24.46 -8.82
N LEU A 66 21.32 24.62 -9.30
CA LEU A 66 21.58 24.75 -10.74
C LEU A 66 21.39 23.40 -11.42
N ALA A 67 20.91 23.39 -12.67
CA ALA A 67 20.68 22.15 -13.42
C ALA A 67 21.97 21.32 -13.59
N GLU A 68 23.10 21.98 -13.81
CA GLU A 68 24.44 21.42 -13.72
C GLU A 68 25.36 22.33 -12.89
N PRO A 69 26.33 21.78 -12.12
CA PRO A 69 27.34 22.58 -11.43
C PRO A 69 28.11 23.48 -12.39
N VAL A 70 28.18 24.78 -12.13
CA VAL A 70 28.94 25.72 -12.96
C VAL A 70 30.37 25.79 -12.43
N PRO A 71 31.40 25.41 -13.21
CA PRO A 71 32.79 25.52 -12.78
C PRO A 71 33.12 26.96 -12.37
N ALA A 72 33.68 27.12 -11.18
CA ALA A 72 33.99 28.41 -10.59
C ALA A 72 35.41 28.39 -10.01
N PRO A 73 36.15 29.52 -10.05
CA PRO A 73 37.46 29.60 -9.46
C PRO A 73 37.38 29.31 -7.95
N HIS A 74 38.40 28.65 -7.40
CA HIS A 74 38.50 28.37 -5.96
C HIS A 74 38.73 29.68 -5.18
N ILE A 75 37.64 30.37 -4.86
CA ILE A 75 37.67 31.63 -4.11
C ILE A 75 36.75 31.48 -2.92
N VAL A 76 37.36 31.43 -1.74
CA VAL A 76 36.67 31.19 -0.47
C VAL A 76 36.40 32.51 0.24
N GLY A 77 35.17 32.69 0.74
CA GLY A 77 34.71 33.93 1.37
C GLY A 77 33.92 34.84 0.43
N PHE A 78 33.91 36.15 0.70
CA PHE A 78 33.17 37.11 -0.11
C PHE A 78 33.98 37.52 -1.33
N TRP A 79 33.39 37.39 -2.50
CA TRP A 79 34.00 37.84 -3.74
C TRP A 79 32.93 38.35 -4.70
N ARG A 80 33.37 39.14 -5.67
CA ARG A 80 32.51 39.60 -6.76
C ARG A 80 32.62 38.62 -7.90
N MET A 81 31.50 38.01 -8.26
CA MET A 81 31.42 37.08 -9.39
C MET A 81 31.70 37.83 -10.71
N PRO A 82 32.66 37.37 -11.53
CA PRO A 82 32.87 37.86 -12.89
C PRO A 82 31.60 37.74 -13.74
N ALA A 83 31.41 38.65 -14.69
CA ALA A 83 30.19 38.74 -15.48
C ALA A 83 29.93 37.47 -16.33
N ASP A 84 30.98 36.88 -16.89
CA ASP A 84 30.92 35.63 -17.66
C ASP A 84 30.46 34.42 -16.82
N LEU A 85 30.91 34.37 -15.57
CA LEU A 85 30.48 33.35 -14.62
C LEU A 85 29.06 33.62 -14.11
N ALA A 86 28.69 34.88 -13.90
CA ALA A 86 27.33 35.28 -13.56
C ALA A 86 26.34 34.87 -14.66
N ASP A 87 26.67 35.11 -15.93
CA ASP A 87 25.88 34.71 -17.08
C ASP A 87 25.75 33.18 -17.19
N ALA A 88 26.82 32.42 -16.86
CA ALA A 88 26.79 30.96 -16.85
C ALA A 88 25.87 30.42 -15.74
N VAL A 89 25.92 31.01 -14.55
CA VAL A 89 25.02 30.68 -13.43
C VAL A 89 23.58 31.06 -13.75
N GLU A 90 23.34 32.24 -14.32
CA GLU A 90 22.01 32.69 -14.71
C GLU A 90 21.40 31.80 -15.80
N ARG A 91 22.17 31.36 -16.80
CA ARG A 91 21.71 30.38 -17.80
C ARG A 91 21.29 29.06 -17.14
N GLN A 92 22.09 28.54 -16.21
CA GLN A 92 21.74 27.31 -15.50
C GLN A 92 20.53 27.49 -14.57
N TRP A 93 20.35 28.69 -14.01
CA TRP A 93 19.21 29.02 -13.16
C TRP A 93 17.91 29.19 -13.98
N GLN A 94 17.97 29.83 -15.15
CA GLN A 94 16.82 29.99 -16.06
C GLN A 94 16.33 28.65 -16.65
N LEU A 95 17.22 27.65 -16.80
CA LEU A 95 16.82 26.29 -17.13
C LEU A 95 16.00 25.62 -16.01
N THR A 96 16.19 26.07 -14.76
CA THR A 96 15.44 25.63 -13.58
C THR A 96 14.16 26.45 -13.36
N GLU A 97 14.15 27.74 -13.68
CA GLU A 97 12.97 28.63 -13.63
C GLU A 97 12.25 28.70 -14.98
N ARG A 98 11.34 27.75 -15.24
CA ARG A 98 10.21 28.01 -16.16
C ARG A 98 9.12 28.82 -15.42
N PRO A 99 8.43 29.77 -16.09
CA PRO A 99 7.53 30.73 -15.46
C PRO A 99 6.20 30.11 -15.00
N THR A 100 5.69 30.64 -13.90
CA THR A 100 4.37 30.42 -13.33
C THR A 100 3.28 31.25 -14.03
N ALA A 101 2.18 30.59 -14.44
CA ALA A 101 0.79 31.04 -14.26
C ALA A 101 -0.16 30.10 -15.05
N GLY A 102 -0.83 29.20 -14.33
CA GLY A 102 -1.81 28.26 -14.87
C GLY A 102 -1.49 26.83 -14.46
N GLU A 103 -2.00 26.42 -13.30
CA GLU A 103 -2.00 25.06 -12.75
C GLU A 103 -0.62 24.48 -12.38
N ALA A 104 -0.36 24.43 -11.08
CA ALA A 104 0.68 23.59 -10.51
C ALA A 104 0.32 22.11 -10.77
N ILE A 105 0.78 21.55 -11.88
CA ILE A 105 0.85 20.10 -12.06
C ILE A 105 2.03 19.62 -11.23
N THR A 106 1.77 19.30 -9.97
CA THR A 106 2.59 18.38 -9.20
C THR A 106 2.56 17.02 -9.91
N ARG A 107 3.50 16.78 -10.83
CA ARG A 107 3.84 15.42 -11.26
C ARG A 107 4.33 14.67 -10.01
N GLY A 108 3.49 13.79 -9.49
CA GLY A 108 3.77 12.98 -8.30
C GLY A 108 3.25 13.53 -6.96
N ALA A 109 2.15 14.29 -6.94
CA ALA A 109 1.35 14.37 -5.71
C ALA A 109 0.66 13.01 -5.50
N HIS A 110 0.96 12.36 -4.38
CA HIS A 110 0.23 11.17 -3.94
C HIS A 110 -1.24 11.58 -3.83
N ARG A 111 -2.08 11.14 -4.77
CA ARG A 111 -3.48 11.55 -4.84
C ARG A 111 -4.21 10.90 -3.67
N ASP A 112 -4.92 11.71 -2.88
CA ASP A 112 -5.73 11.19 -1.79
C ASP A 112 -7.01 10.59 -2.35
N PHE A 113 -6.97 9.29 -2.67
CA PHE A 113 -8.10 8.57 -3.24
C PHE A 113 -9.30 8.51 -2.29
N LEU A 114 -9.07 8.52 -0.97
CA LEU A 114 -10.13 8.59 0.02
C LEU A 114 -10.86 9.93 -0.08
N ALA A 115 -10.12 11.05 -0.13
CA ALA A 115 -10.72 12.36 -0.31
C ALA A 115 -11.54 12.48 -1.61
N VAL A 116 -11.08 11.88 -2.72
CA VAL A 116 -11.85 11.84 -3.97
C VAL A 116 -13.14 11.03 -3.82
N ARG A 117 -13.11 9.88 -3.12
CA ARG A 117 -14.33 9.10 -2.85
C ARG A 117 -15.27 9.84 -1.90
N ASP A 118 -14.74 10.55 -0.90
CA ASP A 118 -15.50 11.38 0.02
C ASP A 118 -16.20 12.53 -0.68
N GLU A 119 -15.57 13.14 -1.69
CA GLU A 119 -16.21 14.17 -2.52
C GLU A 119 -17.37 13.61 -3.35
N LEU A 120 -17.21 12.41 -3.92
CA LEU A 120 -18.21 11.78 -4.80
C LEU A 120 -19.37 11.14 -4.05
N LEU A 121 -19.08 10.46 -2.95
CA LEU A 121 -20.04 9.68 -2.17
C LEU A 121 -19.57 9.64 -0.71
N PRO A 122 -19.86 10.66 0.11
CA PRO A 122 -19.39 10.74 1.50
C PRO A 122 -19.77 9.51 2.34
N LEU A 123 -18.89 9.11 3.27
CA LEU A 123 -19.24 8.11 4.29
C LEU A 123 -20.15 8.74 5.34
N PRO A 124 -21.34 8.16 5.61
CA PRO A 124 -22.17 8.63 6.69
C PRO A 124 -21.53 8.30 8.04
N GLY A 125 -21.70 9.17 9.02
CA GLY A 125 -21.10 9.01 10.36
C GLY A 125 -22.10 8.67 11.47
N ASP A 126 -21.62 8.66 12.70
CA ASP A 126 -22.42 8.42 13.92
C ASP A 126 -23.59 9.42 14.07
N ALA A 127 -23.38 10.68 13.64
CA ALA A 127 -24.44 11.70 13.63
C ALA A 127 -25.65 11.33 12.74
N GLU A 128 -25.44 10.46 11.75
CA GLU A 128 -26.48 9.92 10.86
C GLU A 128 -26.97 8.53 11.31
N GLY A 129 -26.43 8.03 12.43
CA GLY A 129 -26.70 6.71 13.00
C GLY A 129 -26.02 5.57 12.24
N TYR A 130 -24.89 5.83 11.57
CA TYR A 130 -24.10 4.82 10.89
C TYR A 130 -22.85 4.44 11.69
N ARG A 131 -22.50 3.16 11.64
CA ARG A 131 -21.24 2.62 12.15
C ARG A 131 -20.33 2.12 11.05
N HIS A 132 -19.04 2.39 11.17
CA HIS A 132 -18.00 1.90 10.29
C HIS A 132 -17.46 0.57 10.83
N VAL A 133 -17.59 -0.49 10.02
CA VAL A 133 -17.25 -1.87 10.38
C VAL A 133 -16.15 -2.38 9.47
N LEU A 134 -14.96 -2.60 10.03
CA LEU A 134 -13.83 -3.19 9.31
C LEU A 134 -13.87 -4.72 9.37
N LEU A 135 -13.81 -5.40 8.22
CA LEU A 135 -13.68 -6.84 8.17
C LEU A 135 -12.21 -7.25 8.02
N LEU A 136 -11.71 -8.06 8.96
CA LEU A 136 -10.34 -8.58 8.97
C LEU A 136 -10.33 -10.11 9.01
N GLY A 137 -9.26 -10.72 8.53
CA GLY A 137 -9.16 -12.17 8.39
C GLY A 137 -8.18 -12.59 7.31
N THR A 138 -7.71 -13.83 7.36
CA THR A 138 -6.81 -14.40 6.34
C THR A 138 -7.51 -14.55 4.99
N THR A 139 -6.72 -14.70 3.93
CA THR A 139 -7.25 -15.19 2.65
C THR A 139 -7.89 -16.56 2.87
N GLY A 140 -9.09 -16.77 2.33
CA GLY A 140 -9.83 -18.03 2.51
C GLY A 140 -10.64 -18.13 3.81
N ALA A 141 -10.51 -17.21 4.77
CA ALA A 141 -11.34 -17.22 5.99
C ALA A 141 -12.83 -16.89 5.73
N GLY A 142 -13.21 -16.51 4.50
CA GLY A 142 -14.60 -16.24 4.14
C GLY A 142 -15.07 -14.79 4.35
N LYS A 143 -14.16 -13.81 4.52
CA LYS A 143 -14.50 -12.38 4.65
C LYS A 143 -15.50 -11.89 3.60
N THR A 144 -15.11 -11.98 2.33
CA THR A 144 -15.94 -11.51 1.22
C THR A 144 -17.23 -12.32 1.11
N THR A 145 -17.23 -13.60 1.48
CA THR A 145 -18.45 -14.42 1.56
C THR A 145 -19.41 -13.91 2.63
N VAL A 146 -18.90 -13.50 3.80
CA VAL A 146 -19.70 -12.84 4.85
C VAL A 146 -20.27 -11.52 4.33
N VAL A 147 -19.46 -10.69 3.68
CA VAL A 147 -19.94 -9.43 3.06
C VAL A 147 -21.09 -9.72 2.10
N ARG A 148 -20.94 -10.67 1.17
CA ARG A 148 -22.01 -11.06 0.23
C ARG A 148 -23.29 -11.49 0.93
N GLN A 149 -23.18 -12.26 2.01
CA GLN A 149 -24.35 -12.63 2.82
C GLN A 149 -25.00 -11.41 3.47
N LEU A 150 -24.23 -10.47 4.02
CA LEU A 150 -24.74 -9.23 4.59
C LEU A 150 -25.38 -8.29 3.55
N LEU A 151 -24.97 -8.38 2.27
CA LEU A 151 -25.59 -7.63 1.18
C LEU A 151 -26.84 -8.31 0.60
N GLY A 152 -27.02 -9.61 0.87
CA GLY A 152 -28.04 -10.42 0.22
C GLY A 152 -27.77 -10.69 -1.26
N THR A 153 -26.51 -10.65 -1.70
CA THR A 153 -26.15 -10.96 -3.09
C THR A 153 -26.13 -12.46 -3.31
N ASP A 154 -26.78 -12.89 -4.39
CA ASP A 154 -26.82 -14.29 -4.78
C ASP A 154 -25.42 -14.82 -5.19
N PRO A 155 -24.94 -15.94 -4.63
CA PRO A 155 -23.65 -16.55 -4.91
C PRO A 155 -23.36 -16.79 -6.40
N GLU A 156 -24.37 -17.18 -7.17
CA GLU A 156 -24.25 -17.61 -8.56
C GLU A 156 -24.48 -16.45 -9.53
N THR A 157 -25.56 -15.70 -9.32
CA THR A 157 -26.04 -14.67 -10.26
C THR A 157 -25.51 -13.27 -9.98
N GLU A 158 -25.08 -12.99 -8.74
CA GLU A 158 -24.70 -11.66 -8.27
C GLU A 158 -23.35 -11.70 -7.55
N ARG A 159 -22.27 -11.80 -8.35
CA ARG A 159 -20.90 -11.97 -7.85
C ARG A 159 -20.22 -10.68 -7.38
N PHE A 160 -20.91 -9.94 -6.52
CA PHE A 160 -20.42 -8.68 -5.93
C PHE A 160 -20.47 -8.70 -4.39
N PRO A 161 -19.39 -8.32 -3.69
CA PRO A 161 -18.03 -8.26 -4.20
C PRO A 161 -17.56 -9.66 -4.62
N SER A 162 -16.57 -9.75 -5.51
CA SER A 162 -16.20 -11.04 -6.10
C SER A 162 -15.34 -11.88 -5.15
N THR A 163 -15.69 -13.16 -5.00
CA THR A 163 -14.95 -14.13 -4.18
C THR A 163 -13.92 -14.91 -5.01
N SER A 164 -12.76 -15.24 -4.43
CA SER A 164 -11.72 -16.06 -5.02
C SER A 164 -10.97 -16.81 -3.92
N THR A 165 -10.47 -17.98 -4.27
CA THR A 165 -9.55 -18.78 -3.45
C THR A 165 -8.12 -18.22 -3.47
N SER A 166 -7.81 -17.34 -4.43
CA SER A 166 -6.57 -16.55 -4.52
C SER A 166 -6.81 -15.13 -4.01
N LYS A 167 -5.76 -14.30 -3.83
CA LYS A 167 -5.89 -12.88 -3.40
C LYS A 167 -7.02 -12.18 -4.17
N THR A 168 -8.10 -11.79 -3.48
CA THR A 168 -9.34 -11.24 -4.06
C THR A 168 -9.37 -9.72 -4.09
N THR A 169 -9.02 -9.09 -2.97
CA THR A 169 -9.15 -7.65 -2.76
C THR A 169 -7.81 -6.95 -3.01
N VAL A 170 -7.66 -6.41 -4.22
CA VAL A 170 -6.57 -5.48 -4.58
C VAL A 170 -6.92 -4.04 -4.16
N ALA A 171 -8.22 -3.76 -4.02
CA ALA A 171 -8.78 -2.45 -3.73
C ALA A 171 -9.66 -2.50 -2.47
N ASP A 172 -9.65 -1.41 -1.70
CA ASP A 172 -10.56 -1.24 -0.57
C ASP A 172 -12.00 -1.12 -1.08
N THR A 173 -12.91 -1.91 -0.52
CA THR A 173 -14.33 -1.86 -0.84
C THR A 173 -15.13 -1.37 0.36
N GLU A 174 -15.77 -0.21 0.21
CA GLU A 174 -16.58 0.46 1.21
C GLU A 174 -18.06 0.35 0.79
N ILE A 175 -18.92 -0.19 1.64
CA ILE A 175 -20.32 -0.48 1.29
C ILE A 175 -21.25 0.13 2.32
N ILE A 176 -22.03 1.12 1.89
CA ILE A 176 -23.00 1.83 2.70
C ILE A 176 -24.37 1.16 2.56
N LEU A 177 -24.85 0.53 3.64
CA LEU A 177 -26.15 -0.11 3.69
C LEU A 177 -27.23 0.95 3.95
N THR A 178 -27.89 1.43 2.89
CA THR A 178 -28.99 2.39 3.03
C THR A 178 -30.31 1.66 3.23
N GLY A 179 -31.30 2.31 3.86
CA GLY A 179 -32.64 1.70 4.00
C GLY A 179 -33.46 1.77 2.70
N GLU A 180 -33.28 2.85 1.94
CA GLU A 180 -34.02 3.16 0.72
C GLU A 180 -33.12 3.95 -0.25
N GLY A 181 -33.66 4.27 -1.43
CA GLY A 181 -33.01 5.11 -2.44
C GLY A 181 -32.32 4.30 -3.55
N PRO A 182 -31.72 4.99 -4.52
CA PRO A 182 -31.01 4.36 -5.63
C PRO A 182 -29.67 3.78 -5.17
N PHE A 183 -29.15 2.84 -5.94
CA PHE A 183 -27.77 2.38 -5.82
C PHE A 183 -26.83 3.43 -6.40
N ARG A 184 -25.74 3.71 -5.69
CA ARG A 184 -24.71 4.69 -6.07
C ARG A 184 -23.34 4.07 -5.96
N ALA A 185 -22.43 4.48 -6.83
CA ALA A 185 -21.04 4.03 -6.83
C ALA A 185 -20.09 5.20 -7.02
N ALA A 186 -18.95 5.13 -6.35
CA ALA A 186 -17.78 5.96 -6.57
C ALA A 186 -16.54 5.06 -6.62
N VAL A 187 -15.86 5.03 -7.77
CA VAL A 187 -14.66 4.22 -8.00
C VAL A 187 -13.49 5.16 -8.26
N THR A 188 -12.33 4.83 -7.71
CA THR A 188 -11.08 5.58 -7.92
C THR A 188 -10.06 4.68 -8.59
N PHE A 189 -9.22 5.25 -9.46
CA PHE A 189 -8.25 4.50 -10.25
C PHE A 189 -6.81 4.88 -9.89
N ALA A 190 -5.90 3.92 -10.01
CA ALA A 190 -4.46 4.12 -9.86
C ALA A 190 -3.93 5.16 -10.86
N GLY A 191 -2.86 5.86 -10.45
CA GLY A 191 -2.26 6.91 -11.27
C GLY A 191 -1.55 6.35 -12.51
N ARG A 192 -1.46 7.17 -13.57
CA ARG A 192 -0.79 6.78 -14.82
C ARG A 192 0.65 6.31 -14.60
N ASP A 193 1.41 7.06 -13.82
CA ASP A 193 2.83 6.78 -13.55
C ASP A 193 3.00 5.47 -12.78
N GLU A 194 2.12 5.19 -11.79
CA GLU A 194 2.10 3.92 -11.06
C GLU A 194 1.87 2.74 -12.02
N ILE A 195 0.89 2.85 -12.92
CA ILE A 195 0.62 1.80 -13.91
C ILE A 195 1.80 1.65 -14.89
N ALA A 196 2.40 2.75 -15.33
CA ALA A 196 3.57 2.72 -16.22
C ALA A 196 4.75 1.98 -15.57
N ASP A 197 5.02 2.25 -14.29
CA ASP A 197 6.09 1.58 -13.55
C ASP A 197 5.85 0.08 -13.38
N HIS A 198 4.61 -0.31 -13.10
CA HIS A 198 4.24 -1.73 -13.05
C HIS A 198 4.36 -2.43 -14.41
N LEU A 199 4.03 -1.73 -15.50
CA LEU A 199 4.26 -2.25 -16.85
C LEU A 199 5.76 -2.40 -17.16
N ARG A 200 6.61 -1.44 -16.76
CA ARG A 200 8.08 -1.56 -16.89
C ARG A 200 8.62 -2.79 -16.14
N ASP A 201 8.07 -3.07 -14.97
CA ASP A 201 8.43 -4.26 -14.20
C ASP A 201 8.02 -5.56 -14.89
N ASN A 202 6.82 -5.62 -15.44
CA ASN A 202 6.38 -6.78 -16.22
C ASN A 202 7.23 -6.97 -17.49
N VAL A 203 7.59 -5.88 -18.17
CA VAL A 203 8.49 -5.91 -19.33
C VAL A 203 9.84 -6.54 -18.95
N TRP A 204 10.40 -6.14 -17.80
CA TRP A 204 11.62 -6.75 -17.29
C TRP A 204 11.45 -8.23 -16.94
N GLU A 205 10.40 -8.61 -16.22
CA GLU A 205 10.18 -10.01 -15.83
C GLU A 205 9.94 -10.92 -17.04
N ALA A 206 9.29 -10.40 -18.08
CA ALA A 206 9.15 -11.07 -19.37
C ALA A 206 10.50 -11.18 -20.10
N ALA A 207 11.31 -10.12 -20.12
CA ALA A 207 12.66 -10.15 -20.69
C ALA A 207 13.57 -11.15 -19.97
N ARG A 208 13.49 -11.23 -18.64
CA ARG A 208 14.18 -12.21 -17.81
C ARG A 208 13.74 -13.64 -18.14
N ALA A 209 12.44 -13.90 -18.27
CA ALA A 209 11.96 -15.21 -18.72
C ALA A 209 12.45 -15.57 -20.13
N ALA A 210 12.56 -14.59 -21.03
CA ALA A 210 13.12 -14.80 -22.35
C ALA A 210 14.63 -15.12 -22.28
N PHE A 211 15.38 -14.45 -21.41
CA PHE A 211 16.79 -14.75 -21.13
C PHE A 211 16.99 -16.17 -20.59
N GLU A 212 16.13 -16.59 -19.65
CA GLU A 212 16.06 -17.96 -19.12
C GLU A 212 15.56 -19.02 -20.14
N SER A 213 15.32 -18.63 -21.40
CA SER A 213 14.81 -19.51 -22.47
C SER A 213 13.50 -20.22 -22.10
N ARG A 214 12.63 -19.55 -21.34
CA ARG A 214 11.30 -20.07 -20.98
C ARG A 214 10.37 -20.10 -22.20
N SER A 215 9.29 -20.89 -22.09
CA SER A 215 8.26 -20.97 -23.14
C SER A 215 7.63 -19.62 -23.44
N GLN A 216 7.07 -19.47 -24.64
CA GLN A 216 6.36 -18.23 -25.03
C GLN A 216 5.20 -17.90 -24.08
N GLU A 217 4.49 -18.93 -23.60
CA GLU A 217 3.42 -18.79 -22.61
C GLU A 217 3.92 -18.13 -21.32
N VAL A 218 5.05 -18.59 -20.78
CA VAL A 218 5.62 -18.03 -19.55
C VAL A 218 6.04 -16.58 -19.75
N VAL A 219 6.65 -16.24 -20.89
CA VAL A 219 7.04 -14.86 -21.22
C VAL A 219 5.81 -13.96 -21.34
N GLN A 220 4.75 -14.43 -21.98
CA GLN A 220 3.48 -13.72 -22.11
C GLN A 220 2.81 -13.48 -20.75
N ASN A 221 2.76 -14.52 -19.92
CA ASN A 221 2.16 -14.43 -18.58
C ASN A 221 2.93 -13.44 -17.71
N ARG A 222 4.27 -13.42 -17.74
CA ARG A 222 5.06 -12.42 -17.00
C ARG A 222 4.92 -11.00 -17.54
N LEU A 223 4.61 -10.83 -18.83
CA LEU A 223 4.35 -9.52 -19.42
C LEU A 223 3.00 -8.93 -18.97
N LEU A 224 2.01 -9.79 -18.71
CA LEU A 224 0.66 -9.36 -18.35
C LEU A 224 0.40 -9.39 -16.85
N ASP A 225 0.96 -10.35 -16.11
CA ASP A 225 0.66 -10.56 -14.71
C ASP A 225 1.92 -10.34 -13.87
N HIS A 226 1.87 -9.30 -13.03
CA HIS A 226 2.97 -8.93 -12.16
C HIS A 226 3.26 -10.04 -11.13
N VAL A 227 4.53 -10.27 -10.80
CA VAL A 227 4.98 -11.36 -9.89
C VAL A 227 4.32 -11.28 -8.51
N GLY A 228 4.11 -10.06 -8.00
CA GLY A 228 3.38 -9.81 -6.74
C GLY A 228 1.87 -10.06 -6.80
N GLN A 229 1.32 -10.37 -7.98
CA GLN A 229 -0.10 -10.58 -8.28
C GLN A 229 -1.04 -9.42 -7.94
N ARG A 230 -0.50 -8.22 -7.66
CA ARG A 230 -1.28 -7.00 -7.41
C ARG A 230 -1.92 -6.47 -8.69
N TYR A 231 -1.13 -6.35 -9.76
CA TYR A 231 -1.60 -5.90 -11.08
C TYR A 231 -1.63 -7.06 -12.06
N ARG A 232 -2.84 -7.54 -12.39
CA ARG A 232 -3.10 -8.61 -13.36
C ARG A 232 -3.65 -8.01 -14.65
N PHE A 233 -2.77 -7.50 -15.53
CA PHE A 233 -3.20 -6.86 -16.77
C PHE A 233 -3.87 -7.84 -17.75
N SER A 234 -3.76 -9.15 -17.53
CA SER A 234 -4.58 -10.13 -18.24
C SER A 234 -6.09 -9.90 -18.07
N TYR A 235 -6.53 -9.27 -16.97
CA TYR A 235 -7.94 -8.95 -16.74
C TYR A 235 -8.42 -7.80 -17.64
N LEU A 236 -7.51 -6.86 -17.93
CA LEU A 236 -7.72 -5.68 -18.77
C LEU A 236 -7.56 -5.99 -20.26
N LEU A 237 -6.51 -6.73 -20.59
CA LEU A 237 -6.04 -6.94 -21.96
C LEU A 237 -6.45 -8.31 -22.52
N GLY A 238 -6.90 -9.22 -21.66
CA GLY A 238 -7.22 -10.60 -22.04
C GLY A 238 -5.97 -11.48 -22.05
N ARG A 239 -6.18 -12.79 -22.19
CA ARG A 239 -5.10 -13.74 -22.47
C ARG A 239 -5.05 -13.97 -23.97
N ALA A 240 -3.93 -13.63 -24.61
CA ALA A 240 -3.74 -13.93 -26.03
C ALA A 240 -3.70 -15.45 -26.21
N ALA A 241 -4.57 -15.99 -27.07
CA ALA A 241 -4.55 -17.41 -27.41
C ALA A 241 -3.20 -17.78 -28.05
N LEU A 242 -2.61 -18.89 -27.60
CA LEU A 242 -1.40 -19.41 -28.21
C LEU A 242 -1.77 -20.12 -29.53
N PRO A 243 -0.94 -20.03 -30.58
CA PRO A 243 -1.21 -20.67 -31.87
C PRO A 243 -1.37 -22.20 -31.80
N ASP A 244 -0.82 -22.85 -30.78
CA ASP A 244 -0.79 -24.31 -30.58
C ASP A 244 -1.49 -24.77 -29.28
N ALA A 245 -2.30 -23.91 -28.66
CA ALA A 245 -3.17 -24.40 -27.59
C ALA A 245 -4.21 -25.33 -28.21
N GLY A 246 -4.10 -26.63 -27.94
CA GLY A 246 -5.21 -27.57 -28.20
C GLY A 246 -6.48 -27.11 -27.47
N PRO A 247 -7.65 -27.69 -27.75
CA PRO A 247 -8.83 -27.40 -26.96
C PRO A 247 -8.51 -27.76 -25.50
N ASP A 248 -8.31 -26.74 -24.68
CA ASP A 248 -8.16 -26.92 -23.24
C ASP A 248 -9.40 -27.66 -22.76
N LEU A 249 -9.18 -28.71 -21.97
CA LEU A 249 -10.25 -29.35 -21.24
C LEU A 249 -10.84 -28.28 -20.33
N ASP A 250 -12.12 -27.95 -20.56
CA ASP A 250 -12.97 -27.23 -19.64
C ASP A 250 -12.99 -28.02 -18.31
N ASP A 251 -11.98 -27.83 -17.46
CA ASP A 251 -12.13 -28.06 -16.02
C ASP A 251 -12.96 -26.89 -15.48
N ASP A 252 -14.23 -26.86 -15.90
CA ASP A 252 -15.29 -26.00 -15.41
C ASP A 252 -15.54 -26.36 -13.94
N LEU A 253 -14.71 -25.80 -13.05
CA LEU A 253 -15.18 -25.47 -11.73
C LEU A 253 -15.87 -24.11 -11.85
N ASP A 254 -17.21 -24.18 -11.94
CA ASP A 254 -18.20 -23.17 -11.53
C ASP A 254 -19.12 -22.66 -12.66
N ASP A 255 -20.18 -23.44 -12.93
CA ASP A 255 -21.34 -23.06 -13.74
C ASP A 255 -22.13 -21.92 -13.06
N GLY A 256 -21.94 -20.67 -13.50
CA GLY A 256 -22.76 -19.55 -13.06
C GLY A 256 -22.60 -18.30 -13.93
N GLN A 257 -23.62 -18.06 -14.78
CA GLN A 257 -23.69 -17.13 -15.91
C GLN A 257 -22.87 -17.55 -17.14
N ALA A 258 -23.55 -18.16 -18.11
CA ALA A 258 -23.03 -18.34 -19.46
C ALA A 258 -22.69 -16.97 -20.06
N ALA A 259 -21.41 -16.61 -20.01
CA ALA A 259 -20.90 -15.51 -20.80
C ALA A 259 -21.29 -15.77 -22.27
N THR A 260 -21.95 -14.80 -22.90
CA THR A 260 -22.30 -14.91 -24.32
C THR A 260 -21.02 -15.19 -25.14
N PRO A 261 -21.09 -15.89 -26.29
CA PRO A 261 -19.91 -16.14 -27.13
C PRO A 261 -19.13 -14.86 -27.48
N ALA A 262 -19.84 -13.73 -27.58
CA ALA A 262 -19.27 -12.41 -27.77
C ALA A 262 -18.49 -11.87 -26.54
N ALA A 263 -18.79 -12.32 -25.33
CA ALA A 263 -18.07 -11.97 -24.10
C ALA A 263 -16.75 -12.75 -23.93
N ARG A 264 -16.69 -13.99 -24.44
CA ARG A 264 -15.48 -14.83 -24.43
C ARG A 264 -14.45 -14.50 -25.53
N ALA A 265 -14.82 -13.67 -26.51
CA ALA A 265 -13.93 -13.35 -27.62
C ALA A 265 -12.82 -12.38 -27.18
N THR A 266 -11.57 -12.85 -27.19
CA THR A 266 -10.37 -12.03 -26.99
C THR A 266 -10.28 -10.98 -28.11
N ASP A 267 -10.02 -9.72 -27.75
CA ASP A 267 -9.81 -8.67 -28.76
C ASP A 267 -8.60 -9.03 -29.64
N PRO A 268 -8.77 -9.21 -30.97
CA PRO A 268 -7.68 -9.55 -31.87
C PRO A 268 -6.58 -8.48 -31.87
N GLY A 269 -6.94 -7.21 -31.69
CA GLY A 269 -5.97 -6.11 -31.64
C GLY A 269 -5.03 -6.25 -30.43
N THR A 270 -5.59 -6.53 -29.26
CA THR A 270 -4.82 -6.72 -28.04
C THR A 270 -4.01 -8.02 -28.06
N THR A 271 -4.56 -9.08 -28.66
CA THR A 271 -3.85 -10.34 -28.89
C THR A 271 -2.58 -10.10 -29.73
N ALA A 272 -2.72 -9.36 -30.83
CA ALA A 272 -1.59 -9.00 -31.69
C ALA A 272 -0.58 -8.09 -30.96
N LEU A 273 -1.04 -7.13 -30.16
CA LEU A 273 -0.18 -6.26 -29.34
C LEU A 273 0.74 -7.07 -28.42
N VAL A 274 0.16 -7.99 -27.64
CA VAL A 274 0.91 -8.83 -26.70
C VAL A 274 1.90 -9.72 -27.42
N GLN A 275 1.49 -10.39 -28.51
CA GLN A 275 2.37 -11.25 -29.30
C GLN A 275 3.54 -10.48 -29.93
N ASN A 276 3.28 -9.27 -30.43
CA ASN A 276 4.31 -8.41 -31.01
C ASN A 276 5.30 -7.92 -29.94
N ALA A 277 4.82 -7.56 -28.75
CA ALA A 277 5.66 -7.18 -27.62
C ALA A 277 6.58 -8.34 -27.19
N VAL A 278 6.05 -9.57 -27.07
CA VAL A 278 6.85 -10.76 -26.75
C VAL A 278 7.92 -11.02 -27.82
N ARG A 279 7.58 -10.89 -29.11
CA ARG A 279 8.55 -11.05 -30.22
C ARG A 279 9.65 -9.99 -30.15
N ALA A 280 9.29 -8.73 -29.91
CA ALA A 280 10.24 -7.63 -29.77
C ALA A 280 11.17 -7.84 -28.58
N LEU A 281 10.63 -8.28 -27.43
CA LEU A 281 11.41 -8.58 -26.22
C LEU A 281 12.44 -9.67 -26.46
N LYS A 282 12.04 -10.80 -27.05
CA LYS A 282 12.97 -11.90 -27.37
C LYS A 282 14.11 -11.44 -28.29
N HIS A 283 13.81 -10.61 -29.29
CA HIS A 283 14.82 -10.09 -30.20
C HIS A 283 15.80 -9.13 -29.52
N VAL A 284 15.29 -8.21 -28.69
CA VAL A 284 16.13 -7.26 -27.94
C VAL A 284 17.00 -7.99 -26.93
N VAL A 285 16.45 -8.94 -26.16
CA VAL A 285 17.22 -9.75 -25.21
C VAL A 285 18.36 -10.48 -25.91
N ALA A 286 18.10 -11.18 -27.02
CA ALA A 286 19.13 -11.88 -27.77
C ALA A 286 20.24 -10.92 -28.28
N THR A 287 19.86 -9.74 -28.76
CA THR A 287 20.82 -8.73 -29.26
C THR A 287 21.68 -8.16 -28.13
N GLN A 288 21.06 -7.82 -27.00
CA GLN A 288 21.77 -7.25 -25.86
C GLN A 288 22.70 -8.28 -25.20
N LEU A 289 22.32 -9.55 -25.13
CA LEU A 289 23.18 -10.61 -24.59
C LEU A 289 24.48 -10.75 -25.36
N VAL A 290 24.43 -10.74 -26.69
CA VAL A 290 25.64 -10.75 -27.53
C VAL A 290 26.50 -9.51 -27.23
N GLY A 291 25.87 -8.34 -27.10
CA GLY A 291 26.57 -7.10 -26.74
C GLY A 291 27.17 -7.10 -25.33
N ILE A 292 26.58 -7.80 -24.36
CA ILE A 292 27.11 -7.95 -22.99
C ILE A 292 28.26 -8.95 -22.99
N GLN A 293 28.10 -10.10 -23.63
CA GLN A 293 29.14 -11.13 -23.74
C GLN A 293 30.40 -10.61 -24.45
N ASN A 294 30.22 -9.74 -25.45
CA ASN A 294 31.34 -9.12 -26.16
C ASN A 294 32.02 -8.00 -25.36
N ALA A 295 31.30 -7.33 -24.45
CA ALA A 295 31.81 -6.24 -23.62
C ALA A 295 32.39 -6.73 -22.27
N ALA A 296 31.99 -7.91 -21.81
CA ALA A 296 32.50 -8.55 -20.62
C ALA A 296 33.93 -9.07 -20.86
N GLY A 297 34.92 -8.17 -20.76
CA GLY A 297 36.28 -8.55 -20.36
C GLY A 297 36.21 -9.17 -18.97
N ALA A 298 37.03 -10.21 -18.73
CA ALA A 298 36.96 -11.08 -17.55
C ALA A 298 36.71 -10.34 -16.22
N GLY A 299 35.53 -10.61 -15.64
CA GLY A 299 35.04 -10.25 -14.31
C GLY A 299 35.95 -9.44 -13.39
N GLU A 300 35.77 -8.12 -13.40
CA GLU A 300 36.14 -7.28 -12.26
C GLU A 300 34.90 -7.20 -11.33
N ASP A 301 35.07 -7.67 -10.08
CA ASP A 301 34.24 -7.46 -8.86
C ASP A 301 33.91 -8.73 -8.04
N GLY A 302 34.37 -9.92 -8.43
CA GLY A 302 34.13 -11.14 -7.62
C GLY A 302 32.65 -11.56 -7.49
N ARG A 303 31.74 -10.90 -8.23
CA ARG A 303 30.32 -11.28 -8.38
C ARG A 303 30.18 -12.44 -9.37
N PRO A 304 29.24 -13.39 -9.18
CA PRO A 304 28.93 -14.42 -10.17
C PRO A 304 28.62 -13.80 -11.53
N ILE A 305 29.20 -14.35 -12.61
CA ILE A 305 29.05 -13.84 -13.99
C ILE A 305 27.58 -13.75 -14.40
N GLU A 306 26.77 -14.71 -13.95
CA GLU A 306 25.32 -14.74 -14.21
C GLU A 306 24.59 -13.55 -13.58
N GLU A 307 24.95 -13.16 -12.36
CA GLU A 307 24.38 -11.98 -11.68
C GLU A 307 24.77 -10.68 -12.42
N TYR A 308 26.02 -10.57 -12.86
CA TYR A 308 26.49 -9.43 -13.66
C TYR A 308 25.75 -9.31 -15.00
N ILE A 309 25.58 -10.43 -15.71
CA ILE A 309 24.86 -10.46 -16.99
C ILE A 309 23.40 -10.06 -16.79
N GLU A 310 22.74 -10.56 -15.75
CA GLU A 310 21.36 -10.22 -15.43
C GLU A 310 21.21 -8.73 -15.09
N ASP A 311 22.10 -8.17 -14.26
CA ASP A 311 22.12 -6.75 -13.89
C ASP A 311 22.28 -5.82 -15.10
N GLU A 312 23.25 -6.13 -15.95
CA GLU A 312 23.55 -5.33 -17.12
C GLU A 312 22.44 -5.46 -18.18
N LEU A 313 21.84 -6.65 -18.31
CA LEU A 313 20.67 -6.87 -19.16
C LEU A 313 19.47 -6.07 -18.65
N GLU A 314 19.18 -6.08 -17.33
CA GLU A 314 18.12 -5.28 -16.72
C GLU A 314 18.29 -3.80 -17.06
N ARG A 315 19.49 -3.27 -16.81
CA ARG A 315 19.81 -1.86 -17.06
C ARG A 315 19.62 -1.48 -18.52
N ARG A 316 20.06 -2.33 -19.45
CA ARG A 316 19.93 -2.09 -20.90
C ARG A 316 18.49 -2.20 -21.39
N VAL A 317 17.74 -3.21 -20.93
CA VAL A 317 16.33 -3.40 -21.30
C VAL A 317 15.49 -2.24 -20.79
N ARG A 318 15.61 -1.86 -19.52
CA ARG A 318 14.82 -0.77 -18.93
C ARG A 318 15.08 0.59 -19.60
N ARG A 319 16.30 0.85 -20.05
CA ARG A 319 16.67 2.09 -20.76
C ARG A 319 16.46 2.04 -22.28
N SER A 320 15.96 0.93 -22.81
CA SER A 320 15.77 0.78 -24.24
C SER A 320 14.49 1.48 -24.70
N ASP A 321 14.52 2.09 -25.89
CA ASP A 321 13.32 2.64 -26.52
C ASP A 321 12.24 1.58 -26.75
N MET A 322 12.63 0.29 -26.81
CA MET A 322 11.68 -0.81 -26.89
C MET A 322 10.81 -0.91 -25.63
N CYS A 323 11.40 -0.69 -24.45
CA CYS A 323 10.68 -0.75 -23.18
C CYS A 323 9.60 0.32 -23.17
N GLU A 324 9.98 1.57 -23.42
CA GLU A 324 9.02 2.70 -23.46
C GLU A 324 7.96 2.50 -24.54
N ARG A 325 8.30 2.01 -25.74
CA ARG A 325 7.29 1.71 -26.77
C ARG A 325 6.29 0.64 -26.35
N ILE A 326 6.73 -0.42 -25.66
CA ILE A 326 5.83 -1.47 -25.17
C ILE A 326 4.93 -0.89 -24.08
N VAL A 327 5.50 -0.14 -23.13
CA VAL A 327 4.74 0.50 -22.04
C VAL A 327 3.71 1.48 -22.59
N ASP A 328 4.07 2.37 -23.51
CA ASP A 328 3.15 3.33 -24.13
C ASP A 328 2.02 2.63 -24.88
N ALA A 329 2.32 1.57 -25.64
CA ALA A 329 1.31 0.81 -26.36
C ALA A 329 0.33 0.11 -25.41
N PHE A 330 0.81 -0.39 -24.26
CA PHE A 330 -0.02 -1.02 -23.24
C PHE A 330 -0.83 0.01 -22.46
N LEU A 331 -0.26 1.16 -22.12
CA LEU A 331 -0.99 2.28 -21.51
C LEU A 331 -2.12 2.75 -22.41
N HIS A 332 -1.87 2.91 -23.72
CA HIS A 332 -2.91 3.27 -24.66
C HIS A 332 -4.02 2.20 -24.75
N ALA A 333 -3.65 0.91 -24.76
CA ALA A 333 -4.62 -0.18 -24.74
C ALA A 333 -5.46 -0.18 -23.44
N VAL A 334 -4.85 0.16 -22.31
CA VAL A 334 -5.51 0.33 -21.01
C VAL A 334 -6.49 1.51 -21.03
N GLU A 335 -6.08 2.68 -21.53
CA GLU A 335 -6.94 3.86 -21.65
C GLU A 335 -8.19 3.57 -22.50
N ASN A 336 -8.02 2.83 -23.60
CA ASN A 336 -9.12 2.42 -24.48
C ASN A 336 -10.14 1.51 -23.78
N ARG A 337 -9.78 0.83 -22.68
CA ARG A 337 -10.76 0.02 -21.90
C ARG A 337 -11.77 0.86 -21.16
N PHE A 338 -11.41 2.08 -20.76
CA PHE A 338 -12.36 2.99 -20.13
C PHE A 338 -13.44 3.46 -21.11
N ALA A 339 -13.19 3.45 -22.42
CA ALA A 339 -14.20 3.76 -23.43
C ALA A 339 -15.31 2.70 -23.53
N LEU A 340 -15.13 1.52 -22.92
CA LEU A 340 -16.16 0.49 -22.85
C LEU A 340 -17.18 0.74 -21.72
N LEU A 341 -16.96 1.74 -20.87
CA LEU A 341 -17.93 2.21 -19.89
C LEU A 341 -18.92 3.14 -20.61
N GLY A 342 -20.15 2.67 -20.83
CA GLY A 342 -21.21 3.48 -21.42
C GLY A 342 -22.01 4.25 -20.37
N GLU A 343 -21.96 3.78 -19.13
CA GLU A 343 -22.71 4.29 -17.99
C GLU A 343 -21.81 5.11 -17.04
N GLY A 344 -22.41 6.09 -16.36
CA GLY A 344 -21.74 6.89 -15.33
C GLY A 344 -20.83 8.00 -15.84
N ASP A 345 -20.32 8.79 -14.91
CA ASP A 345 -19.47 9.95 -15.15
C ASP A 345 -18.01 9.59 -14.86
N LEU A 346 -17.21 9.48 -15.91
CA LEU A 346 -15.77 9.26 -15.82
C LEU A 346 -15.02 10.60 -15.74
N ARG A 347 -14.43 10.91 -14.58
CA ARG A 347 -13.56 12.07 -14.39
C ARG A 347 -12.14 11.76 -14.82
N ARG A 348 -11.54 12.66 -15.58
CA ARG A 348 -10.14 12.59 -16.04
C ARG A 348 -9.35 13.77 -15.49
N ASP A 349 -8.04 13.59 -15.35
CA ASP A 349 -7.15 14.68 -15.00
C ASP A 349 -6.77 15.52 -16.25
N PRO A 350 -6.00 16.62 -16.10
CA PRO A 350 -5.63 17.47 -17.22
C PRO A 350 -4.85 16.77 -18.34
N ASP A 351 -4.13 15.68 -18.01
CA ASP A 351 -3.40 14.86 -18.98
C ASP A 351 -4.33 13.82 -19.66
N GLY A 352 -5.62 13.79 -19.29
CA GLY A 352 -6.61 12.90 -19.86
C GLY A 352 -6.68 11.52 -19.21
N TRP A 353 -5.93 11.26 -18.13
CA TRP A 353 -5.94 9.96 -17.45
C TRP A 353 -7.18 9.81 -16.56
N PRO A 354 -7.87 8.65 -16.57
CA PRO A 354 -9.03 8.40 -15.71
C PRO A 354 -8.66 8.40 -14.22
N VAL A 355 -9.39 9.19 -13.44
CA VAL A 355 -9.13 9.41 -12.01
C VAL A 355 -10.19 8.73 -11.16
N SER A 356 -11.44 8.95 -11.52
CA SER A 356 -12.58 8.42 -10.78
C SER A 356 -13.78 8.25 -11.69
N TRP A 357 -14.71 7.42 -11.26
CA TRP A 357 -15.96 7.16 -11.94
C TRP A 357 -17.08 7.16 -10.91
N SER A 358 -18.19 7.83 -11.21
CA SER A 358 -19.38 7.83 -10.35
C SER A 358 -20.63 7.49 -11.14
N TRP A 359 -21.56 6.80 -10.50
CA TRP A 359 -22.80 6.42 -11.16
C TRP A 359 -23.93 6.18 -10.15
N GLU A 360 -25.17 6.35 -10.63
CA GLU A 360 -26.39 6.11 -9.89
C GLU A 360 -27.36 5.28 -10.75
N CYS A 361 -27.97 4.26 -10.14
CA CYS A 361 -28.95 3.41 -10.80
C CYS A 361 -30.01 2.93 -9.79
N ALA A 362 -31.27 2.91 -10.20
CA ALA A 362 -32.36 2.39 -9.37
C ALA A 362 -32.49 0.85 -9.46
N ASP A 363 -32.07 0.24 -10.58
CA ASP A 363 -32.15 -1.21 -10.80
C ASP A 363 -30.94 -1.92 -10.18
N ARG A 364 -31.21 -2.82 -9.24
CA ARG A 364 -30.17 -3.62 -8.55
C ARG A 364 -29.40 -4.52 -9.50
N ALA A 365 -30.08 -5.22 -10.40
CA ALA A 365 -29.46 -6.17 -11.30
C ALA A 365 -28.55 -5.44 -12.32
N GLU A 366 -29.02 -4.30 -12.84
CA GLU A 366 -28.22 -3.46 -13.71
C GLU A 366 -27.02 -2.85 -12.97
N PHE A 367 -27.24 -2.38 -11.74
CA PHE A 367 -26.17 -1.84 -10.91
C PHE A 367 -25.06 -2.86 -10.65
N LEU A 368 -25.45 -4.07 -10.21
CA LEU A 368 -24.52 -5.17 -9.93
C LEU A 368 -23.79 -5.64 -11.20
N ARG A 369 -24.45 -5.67 -12.35
CA ARG A 369 -23.83 -6.01 -13.64
C ARG A 369 -22.72 -5.04 -14.04
N ILE A 370 -22.85 -3.75 -13.74
CA ILE A 370 -21.83 -2.75 -14.09
C ILE A 370 -20.72 -2.69 -13.05
N ILE A 371 -21.06 -2.69 -11.76
CA ILE A 371 -20.05 -2.59 -10.70
C ILE A 371 -19.08 -3.79 -10.71
N THR A 372 -19.55 -4.97 -11.13
CA THR A 372 -18.71 -6.17 -11.26
C THR A 372 -17.54 -5.99 -12.25
N ARG A 373 -17.59 -5.04 -13.18
CA ARG A 373 -16.42 -4.73 -14.04
C ARG A 373 -15.22 -4.21 -13.24
N PHE A 374 -15.46 -3.63 -12.07
CA PHE A 374 -14.44 -3.07 -11.19
C PHE A 374 -14.00 -4.04 -10.09
N SER A 375 -14.77 -5.09 -9.80
CA SER A 375 -14.48 -6.03 -8.70
C SER A 375 -14.23 -7.47 -9.13
N SER A 376 -14.63 -7.85 -10.35
CA SER A 376 -14.60 -9.24 -10.82
C SER A 376 -13.20 -9.71 -11.19
N ASN A 377 -13.06 -11.03 -11.22
CA ASN A 377 -11.86 -11.77 -11.60
C ASN A 377 -12.20 -13.00 -12.48
N GLN A 378 -13.43 -13.08 -13.00
CA GLN A 378 -13.84 -14.23 -13.80
C GLN A 378 -13.15 -14.21 -15.16
N ALA A 379 -12.59 -15.36 -15.56
CA ALA A 379 -11.88 -15.53 -16.83
C ALA A 379 -12.73 -15.16 -18.04
N ALA A 380 -14.05 -15.41 -17.97
CA ALA A 380 -15.00 -15.10 -19.03
C ALA A 380 -15.12 -13.60 -19.36
N PHE A 381 -14.65 -12.71 -18.49
CA PHE A 381 -14.64 -11.26 -18.70
C PHE A 381 -13.24 -10.68 -18.92
N PHE A 382 -12.20 -11.51 -18.99
CA PHE A 382 -10.83 -11.02 -19.24
C PHE A 382 -10.75 -10.27 -20.56
N GLY A 383 -10.09 -9.12 -20.54
CA GLY A 383 -10.09 -8.14 -21.64
C GLY A 383 -11.07 -6.99 -21.44
N ARG A 384 -11.94 -7.05 -20.41
CA ARG A 384 -12.99 -6.05 -20.15
C ARG A 384 -13.05 -5.57 -18.70
N LEU A 385 -12.33 -6.23 -17.80
CA LEU A 385 -12.34 -5.92 -16.38
C LEU A 385 -11.37 -4.78 -16.09
N LEU A 386 -11.81 -3.80 -15.31
CA LEU A 386 -10.99 -2.69 -14.85
C LEU A 386 -10.39 -2.94 -13.46
N THR A 387 -10.74 -4.05 -12.81
CA THR A 387 -10.30 -4.46 -11.46
C THR A 387 -8.84 -4.16 -11.15
N PRO A 388 -7.85 -4.46 -12.01
CA PRO A 388 -6.44 -4.18 -11.69
C PRO A 388 -6.09 -2.69 -11.58
N LEU A 389 -6.89 -1.80 -12.14
CA LEU A 389 -6.66 -0.35 -12.10
C LEU A 389 -7.38 0.30 -10.92
N VAL A 390 -8.28 -0.41 -10.27
CA VAL A 390 -9.11 0.15 -9.21
C VAL A 390 -8.26 0.30 -7.95
N ASN A 391 -8.24 1.51 -7.41
CA ASN A 391 -7.65 1.81 -6.11
C ASN A 391 -8.64 1.53 -4.97
N GLY A 392 -9.89 1.94 -5.14
CA GLY A 392 -10.94 1.74 -4.15
C GLY A 392 -12.32 1.90 -4.76
N ILE A 393 -13.27 1.15 -4.21
CA ILE A 393 -14.69 1.11 -4.59
C ILE A 393 -15.50 1.54 -3.39
N ARG A 394 -16.38 2.52 -3.56
CA ARG A 394 -17.43 2.84 -2.60
C ARG A 394 -18.78 2.64 -3.26
N VAL A 395 -19.66 1.89 -2.63
CA VAL A 395 -21.04 1.72 -3.08
C VAL A 395 -22.02 2.05 -1.97
N ALA A 396 -23.18 2.58 -2.33
CA ALA A 396 -24.30 2.79 -1.43
C ALA A 396 -25.55 2.20 -2.07
N GLY A 397 -26.43 1.62 -1.27
CA GLY A 397 -27.74 1.21 -1.76
C GLY A 397 -28.51 0.36 -0.75
N PRO A 398 -29.77 0.04 -1.06
CA PRO A 398 -30.66 -0.74 -0.20
C PRO A 398 -30.31 -2.24 -0.24
N PHE A 399 -29.06 -2.56 0.09
CA PHE A 399 -28.59 -3.94 0.24
C PHE A 399 -29.15 -4.53 1.52
N ARG A 400 -29.98 -5.57 1.39
CA ARG A 400 -30.55 -6.28 2.54
C ARG A 400 -30.77 -7.75 2.17
N PRO A 401 -30.27 -8.70 2.99
CA PRO A 401 -30.55 -10.10 2.77
C PRO A 401 -31.97 -10.44 3.23
N VAL A 402 -32.56 -11.45 2.59
CA VAL A 402 -33.93 -11.92 2.88
C VAL A 402 -34.09 -12.44 4.31
N TRP A 403 -33.00 -12.90 4.94
CA TRP A 403 -33.00 -13.41 6.31
C TRP A 403 -32.84 -12.32 7.39
N ALA A 404 -32.48 -11.09 7.02
CA ALA A 404 -32.26 -10.03 8.00
C ALA A 404 -33.59 -9.53 8.59
N GLU A 405 -33.72 -9.59 9.91
CA GLU A 405 -34.92 -9.16 10.63
C GLU A 405 -35.07 -7.63 10.63
N HIS A 406 -33.95 -6.91 10.68
CA HIS A 406 -33.89 -5.45 10.72
C HIS A 406 -32.93 -4.89 9.66
N ALA A 407 -33.19 -3.65 9.21
CA ALA A 407 -32.23 -2.94 8.37
C ALA A 407 -31.09 -2.41 9.24
N ALA A 408 -29.85 -2.62 8.81
CA ALA A 408 -28.66 -2.21 9.56
C ALA A 408 -28.02 -0.99 8.88
N ARG A 409 -27.87 0.12 9.62
CA ARG A 409 -27.15 1.31 9.15
C ARG A 409 -25.65 1.13 9.36
N LEU A 410 -25.02 0.39 8.47
CA LEU A 410 -23.59 0.07 8.55
C LEU A 410 -22.86 0.55 7.31
N VAL A 411 -21.61 0.93 7.50
CA VAL A 411 -20.59 1.04 6.46
C VAL A 411 -19.68 -0.16 6.61
N LEU A 412 -19.79 -1.13 5.71
CA LEU A 412 -18.91 -2.31 5.68
C LEU A 412 -17.65 -1.97 4.91
N ILE A 413 -16.49 -2.23 5.51
CA ILE A 413 -15.19 -1.97 4.90
C ILE A 413 -14.49 -3.33 4.72
N ASP A 414 -14.49 -3.83 3.49
CA ASP A 414 -13.73 -5.02 3.08
C ASP A 414 -12.37 -4.58 2.52
N GLY A 415 -11.32 -4.77 3.30
CA GLY A 415 -9.94 -4.44 2.93
C GLY A 415 -9.16 -5.62 2.38
N GLU A 416 -7.89 -5.39 2.06
CA GLU A 416 -6.95 -6.47 1.72
C GLU A 416 -6.83 -7.45 2.90
N GLY A 417 -6.78 -8.76 2.60
CA GLY A 417 -6.68 -9.78 3.63
C GLY A 417 -5.38 -9.71 4.44
N LEU A 418 -5.37 -10.35 5.61
CA LEU A 418 -4.16 -10.43 6.44
C LEU A 418 -3.14 -11.41 5.83
N GLY A 419 -1.85 -11.06 5.87
CA GLY A 419 -0.75 -11.93 5.42
C GLY A 419 -0.40 -11.85 3.92
N HIS A 420 -0.73 -10.74 3.25
CA HIS A 420 -0.52 -10.56 1.81
C HIS A 420 0.94 -10.23 1.41
N THR A 421 1.78 -9.84 2.37
CA THR A 421 3.21 -9.57 2.16
C THR A 421 4.03 -10.82 2.48
N PRO A 422 4.84 -11.33 1.52
CA PRO A 422 5.74 -12.46 1.76
C PRO A 422 6.66 -12.17 2.96
N GLY A 423 6.53 -12.96 4.04
CA GLY A 423 7.34 -12.84 5.24
C GLY A 423 6.74 -12.01 6.40
N SER A 424 5.54 -11.43 6.26
CA SER A 424 4.90 -10.62 7.32
C SER A 424 3.64 -11.24 7.93
N ILE A 425 3.48 -12.56 7.87
CA ILE A 425 2.28 -13.26 8.40
C ILE A 425 2.02 -12.91 9.88
N ALA A 426 3.05 -12.51 10.63
CA ALA A 426 2.98 -12.13 12.04
C ALA A 426 2.89 -10.62 12.32
N GLU A 427 3.04 -9.73 11.32
CA GLU A 427 3.12 -8.28 11.53
C GLU A 427 1.98 -7.55 10.78
N VAL A 428 1.18 -6.79 11.54
CA VAL A 428 0.09 -5.93 11.03
C VAL A 428 0.69 -4.63 10.49
N SER A 429 0.31 -4.25 9.26
CA SER A 429 0.83 -3.06 8.58
C SER A 429 0.37 -1.74 9.21
N THR A 430 1.18 -0.67 9.06
CA THR A 430 0.87 0.69 9.53
C THR A 430 -0.48 1.22 9.06
N PRO A 431 -0.87 1.06 7.77
CA PRO A 431 -2.20 1.48 7.31
C PRO A 431 -3.34 0.74 8.01
N LEU A 432 -3.16 -0.55 8.34
CA LEU A 432 -4.18 -1.32 9.05
C LEU A 432 -4.32 -0.84 10.51
N ARG A 433 -3.21 -0.51 11.19
CA ARG A 433 -3.27 0.06 12.55
C ARG A 433 -4.05 1.37 12.58
N LYS A 434 -3.75 2.30 11.67
CA LYS A 434 -4.47 3.57 11.54
C LYS A 434 -5.96 3.34 11.30
N ARG A 435 -6.32 2.34 10.48
CA ARG A 435 -7.71 2.01 10.19
C ARG A 435 -8.45 1.43 11.40
N LEU A 436 -7.77 0.68 12.28
CA LEU A 436 -8.36 0.20 13.55
C LEU A 436 -8.79 1.37 14.45
N ASP A 437 -8.03 2.48 14.44
CA ASP A 437 -8.37 3.67 15.22
C ASP A 437 -9.57 4.43 14.64
N GLU A 438 -9.67 4.50 13.31
CA GLU A 438 -10.69 5.26 12.58
C GLU A 438 -12.08 4.61 12.58
N VAL A 439 -12.17 3.28 12.69
CA VAL A 439 -13.45 2.56 12.64
C VAL A 439 -14.10 2.36 14.00
N ASP A 440 -15.41 2.16 14.00
CA ASP A 440 -16.22 1.95 15.21
C ASP A 440 -16.22 0.50 15.68
N ALA A 441 -16.15 -0.45 14.73
CA ALA A 441 -16.17 -1.89 15.00
C ALA A 441 -15.25 -2.65 14.05
N VAL A 442 -14.74 -3.79 14.53
CA VAL A 442 -13.83 -4.68 13.78
C VAL A 442 -14.35 -6.10 13.87
N VAL A 443 -14.79 -6.66 12.74
CA VAL A 443 -15.19 -8.07 12.64
C VAL A 443 -13.99 -8.90 12.21
N LEU A 444 -13.43 -9.65 13.15
CA LEU A 444 -12.37 -10.62 12.90
C LEU A 444 -12.98 -11.94 12.42
N VAL A 445 -12.92 -12.15 11.11
CA VAL A 445 -13.38 -13.35 10.41
C VAL A 445 -12.28 -14.40 10.41
N ASP A 446 -12.57 -15.54 11.03
CA ASP A 446 -11.61 -16.64 11.20
C ASP A 446 -12.21 -17.99 10.79
N ASN A 447 -11.36 -18.91 10.33
CA ASN A 447 -11.81 -20.24 9.89
C ASN A 447 -11.93 -21.19 11.08
N ALA A 448 -13.14 -21.64 11.40
CA ALA A 448 -13.40 -22.53 12.53
C ALA A 448 -12.73 -23.91 12.44
N GLN A 449 -12.33 -24.38 11.24
CA GLN A 449 -11.61 -25.66 11.09
C GLN A 449 -10.19 -25.59 11.62
N GLN A 450 -9.56 -24.41 11.49
CA GLN A 450 -8.20 -24.12 11.95
C GLN A 450 -8.23 -22.73 12.58
N PRO A 451 -8.88 -22.59 13.74
CA PRO A 451 -9.07 -21.28 14.33
C PRO A 451 -7.73 -20.74 14.86
N MET A 452 -7.65 -19.42 14.96
CA MET A 452 -6.62 -18.67 15.68
C MET A 452 -5.20 -18.94 15.15
N GLN A 453 -5.07 -19.00 13.82
CA GLN A 453 -3.77 -19.04 13.15
C GLN A 453 -3.03 -17.68 13.29
N ALA A 454 -1.77 -17.63 12.84
CA ALA A 454 -0.87 -16.50 13.05
C ALA A 454 -1.47 -15.10 12.74
N ALA A 455 -2.23 -14.95 11.66
CA ALA A 455 -2.78 -13.65 11.26
C ALA A 455 -3.94 -13.14 12.15
N PRO A 456 -4.99 -13.93 12.45
CA PRO A 456 -5.98 -13.56 13.47
C PRO A 456 -5.35 -13.22 14.81
N VAL A 457 -4.35 -14.00 15.24
CA VAL A 457 -3.59 -13.75 16.48
C VAL A 457 -2.85 -12.40 16.42
N ALA A 458 -2.19 -12.08 15.31
CA ALA A 458 -1.50 -10.81 15.13
C ALA A 458 -2.46 -9.61 15.22
N VAL A 459 -3.67 -9.72 14.67
CA VAL A 459 -4.71 -8.68 14.80
C VAL A 459 -5.19 -8.56 16.24
N MET A 460 -5.43 -9.67 16.94
CA MET A 460 -5.80 -9.63 18.36
C MET A 460 -4.71 -8.97 19.22
N ARG A 461 -3.44 -9.33 19.02
CA ARG A 461 -2.30 -8.71 19.72
C ARG A 461 -2.23 -7.20 19.41
N THR A 462 -2.36 -6.84 18.15
CA THR A 462 -2.32 -5.42 17.72
C THR A 462 -3.49 -4.63 18.30
N ALA A 463 -4.71 -5.15 18.25
CA ALA A 463 -5.88 -4.50 18.83
C ALA A 463 -5.76 -4.38 20.35
N GLY A 464 -5.24 -5.40 21.03
CA GLY A 464 -4.94 -5.35 22.46
C GLY A 464 -3.89 -4.29 22.80
N ALA A 465 -2.80 -4.24 22.04
CA ALA A 465 -1.70 -3.29 22.25
C ALA A 465 -2.07 -1.83 21.95
N THR A 466 -2.92 -1.61 20.94
CA THR A 466 -3.38 -0.27 20.51
C THR A 466 -4.62 0.21 21.27
N GLY A 467 -5.18 -0.59 22.18
CA GLY A 467 -6.39 -0.24 22.92
C GLY A 467 -7.69 -0.39 22.13
N ASN A 468 -7.64 -0.92 20.90
CA ASN A 468 -8.80 -1.21 20.06
C ASN A 468 -9.49 -2.54 20.38
N GLY A 469 -9.08 -3.24 21.45
CA GLY A 469 -9.63 -4.56 21.82
C GLY A 469 -11.15 -4.57 22.01
N GLU A 470 -11.75 -3.48 22.52
CA GLU A 470 -13.21 -3.37 22.72
C GLU A 470 -14.00 -3.31 21.41
N LYS A 471 -13.37 -2.92 20.30
CA LYS A 471 -14.00 -2.86 18.97
C LYS A 471 -14.14 -4.24 18.31
N LEU A 472 -13.51 -5.29 18.86
CA LEU A 472 -13.48 -6.60 18.24
C LEU A 472 -14.80 -7.37 18.37
N PHE A 473 -15.20 -8.01 17.28
CA PHE A 473 -16.25 -9.02 17.15
C PHE A 473 -15.65 -10.23 16.45
N PHE A 474 -15.87 -11.43 16.98
CA PHE A 474 -15.31 -12.67 16.45
C PHE A 474 -16.35 -13.39 15.61
N LEU A 475 -16.03 -13.66 14.34
CA LEU A 475 -16.90 -14.41 13.44
C LEU A 475 -16.17 -15.64 12.91
N PHE A 476 -16.52 -16.81 13.45
CA PHE A 476 -15.96 -18.09 13.04
C PHE A 476 -16.78 -18.67 11.89
N THR A 477 -16.20 -18.68 10.69
CA THR A 477 -16.79 -19.23 9.46
C THR A 477 -16.42 -20.72 9.29
N HIS A 478 -16.94 -21.37 8.25
CA HIS A 478 -16.70 -22.79 7.97
C HIS A 478 -17.06 -23.71 9.15
N PHE A 479 -17.96 -23.26 10.02
CA PHE A 479 -18.31 -23.98 11.25
C PHE A 479 -19.01 -25.32 10.97
N ASP A 480 -19.66 -25.43 9.81
CA ASP A 480 -20.23 -26.66 9.28
C ASP A 480 -19.17 -27.73 8.96
N LEU A 481 -17.93 -27.32 8.70
CA LEU A 481 -16.80 -28.19 8.39
C LEU A 481 -15.98 -28.62 9.62
N VAL A 482 -16.32 -28.13 10.82
CA VAL A 482 -15.75 -28.60 12.08
C VAL A 482 -16.29 -30.00 12.38
N LYS A 483 -15.43 -31.00 12.22
CA LYS A 483 -15.76 -32.43 12.34
C LYS A 483 -14.79 -33.13 13.28
N GLY A 484 -15.30 -34.13 13.98
CA GLY A 484 -14.53 -35.03 14.84
C GLY A 484 -15.47 -36.04 15.48
N ASP A 485 -14.98 -37.24 15.77
CA ASP A 485 -15.79 -38.33 16.34
C ASP A 485 -16.47 -37.93 17.66
N ASN A 486 -15.86 -36.97 18.37
CA ASN A 486 -16.30 -36.44 19.66
C ASN A 486 -17.11 -35.12 19.53
N LEU A 487 -17.36 -34.63 18.31
CA LEU A 487 -17.98 -33.33 18.03
C LEU A 487 -19.41 -33.46 17.47
N GLY A 488 -20.25 -34.15 18.23
CA GLY A 488 -21.62 -34.51 17.83
C GLY A 488 -22.61 -33.35 17.85
N SER A 489 -22.46 -32.40 18.79
CA SER A 489 -23.37 -31.26 18.93
C SER A 489 -22.74 -29.93 18.50
N PHE A 490 -23.58 -28.90 18.34
CA PHE A 490 -23.12 -27.53 18.13
C PHE A 490 -22.24 -27.03 19.28
N SER A 491 -22.63 -27.32 20.53
CA SER A 491 -21.89 -26.89 21.72
C SER A 491 -20.52 -27.55 21.83
N ASP A 492 -20.39 -28.80 21.40
CA ASP A 492 -19.09 -29.49 21.39
C ASP A 492 -18.12 -28.84 20.40
N ARG A 493 -18.62 -28.50 19.20
CA ARG A 493 -17.84 -27.78 18.18
C ARG A 493 -17.47 -26.38 18.62
N GLU A 494 -18.41 -25.65 19.25
CA GLU A 494 -18.16 -24.32 19.79
C GLU A 494 -17.03 -24.38 20.83
N ARG A 495 -17.12 -25.29 21.80
CA ARG A 495 -16.08 -25.48 22.81
C ARG A 495 -14.74 -25.82 22.18
N HIS A 496 -14.72 -26.67 21.16
CA HIS A 496 -13.49 -27.03 20.45
C HIS A 496 -12.80 -25.80 19.84
N VAL A 497 -13.55 -24.92 19.17
CA VAL A 497 -13.01 -23.68 18.59
C VAL A 497 -12.51 -22.73 19.69
N LEU A 498 -13.27 -22.59 20.78
CA LEU A 498 -12.92 -21.69 21.88
C LEU A 498 -11.66 -22.11 22.62
N VAL A 499 -11.39 -23.40 22.79
CA VAL A 499 -10.14 -23.88 23.40
C VAL A 499 -8.91 -23.35 22.65
N SER A 500 -8.94 -23.30 21.32
CA SER A 500 -7.85 -22.71 20.53
C SER A 500 -7.69 -21.21 20.80
N ALA A 501 -8.78 -20.46 20.90
CA ALA A 501 -8.74 -19.04 21.23
C ALA A 501 -8.29 -18.77 22.67
N GLU A 502 -8.67 -19.62 23.63
CA GLU A 502 -8.22 -19.53 25.02
C GLU A 502 -6.72 -19.77 25.18
N ASN A 503 -6.16 -20.71 24.40
CA ASN A 503 -4.72 -20.95 24.37
C ASN A 503 -3.97 -19.70 23.88
N VAL A 504 -4.42 -19.10 22.78
CA VAL A 504 -3.86 -17.84 22.27
C VAL A 504 -3.97 -16.73 23.29
N LEU A 505 -5.14 -16.54 23.93
CA LEU A 505 -5.30 -15.51 24.96
C LEU A 505 -4.31 -15.72 26.11
N SER A 506 -4.02 -16.97 26.47
CA SER A 506 -3.01 -17.28 27.50
C SER A 506 -1.61 -16.81 27.10
N GLU A 507 -1.22 -16.96 25.83
CA GLU A 507 0.03 -16.41 25.29
C GLU A 507 0.01 -14.87 25.24
N VAL A 508 -1.11 -14.27 24.83
CA VAL A 508 -1.26 -12.80 24.80
C VAL A 508 -1.16 -12.20 26.20
N ARG A 509 -1.59 -12.92 27.24
CA ARG A 509 -1.47 -12.49 28.64
C ARG A 509 -0.01 -12.31 29.05
N GLU A 510 0.88 -13.19 28.60
CA GLU A 510 2.31 -13.13 28.92
C GLU A 510 2.96 -11.88 28.34
N GLU A 511 2.52 -11.44 27.16
CA GLU A 511 3.05 -10.26 26.46
C GLU A 511 2.38 -8.94 26.85
N LEU A 512 1.04 -8.89 26.86
CA LEU A 512 0.26 -7.65 26.95
C LEU A 512 -0.42 -7.45 28.32
N GLY A 513 -0.29 -8.42 29.24
CA GLY A 513 -0.81 -8.32 30.61
C GLY A 513 -2.31 -8.07 30.67
N LEU A 514 -2.72 -6.88 31.13
CA LEU A 514 -4.13 -6.54 31.38
C LEU A 514 -4.98 -6.44 30.10
N ALA A 515 -4.37 -6.19 28.95
CA ALA A 515 -5.10 -6.08 27.67
C ALA A 515 -5.80 -7.39 27.30
N GLU A 516 -5.24 -8.53 27.71
CA GLU A 516 -5.84 -9.86 27.52
C GLU A 516 -7.25 -9.96 28.13
N ARG A 517 -7.48 -9.33 29.29
CA ARG A 517 -8.78 -9.39 29.96
C ARG A 517 -9.89 -8.75 29.12
N ILE A 518 -9.55 -7.67 28.40
CA ILE A 518 -10.46 -6.99 27.49
C ILE A 518 -10.77 -7.91 26.31
N LEU A 519 -9.73 -8.51 25.70
CA LEU A 519 -9.87 -9.42 24.58
C LEU A 519 -10.71 -10.66 24.95
N ARG A 520 -10.47 -11.25 26.13
CA ARG A 520 -11.25 -12.39 26.64
C ARG A 520 -12.71 -12.02 26.86
N ARG A 521 -12.98 -10.91 27.53
CA ARG A 521 -14.36 -10.42 27.73
C ARG A 521 -15.07 -10.24 26.38
N ARG A 522 -14.39 -9.64 25.40
CA ARG A 522 -14.95 -9.47 24.05
C ARG A 522 -15.19 -10.79 23.32
N LEU A 523 -14.31 -11.78 23.49
CA LEU A 523 -14.52 -13.12 22.94
C LEU A 523 -15.73 -13.83 23.60
N ASP A 524 -16.02 -13.54 24.86
CA ASP A 524 -17.18 -14.10 25.56
C ASP A 524 -18.50 -13.41 25.16
N GLU A 525 -18.47 -12.10 24.95
CA GLU A 525 -19.66 -11.28 24.68
C GLU A 525 -20.02 -11.19 23.19
N ALA A 526 -19.02 -11.14 22.30
CA ALA A 526 -19.18 -10.77 20.90
C ALA A 526 -18.58 -11.81 19.95
N ARG A 527 -19.03 -13.07 20.08
CA ARG A 527 -18.63 -14.19 19.21
C ARG A 527 -19.80 -14.82 18.47
N PHE A 528 -19.56 -15.20 17.23
CA PHE A 528 -20.58 -15.77 16.35
C PHE A 528 -20.00 -16.92 15.52
N PHE A 529 -20.82 -17.94 15.26
CA PHE A 529 -20.43 -19.15 14.54
C PHE A 529 -21.34 -19.39 13.34
N VAL A 530 -20.77 -19.35 12.14
CA VAL A 530 -21.52 -19.43 10.88
C VAL A 530 -20.96 -20.53 9.97
N GLY A 531 -21.85 -21.21 9.27
CA GLY A 531 -21.50 -22.26 8.30
C GLY A 531 -22.47 -22.29 7.12
N GLY A 532 -22.02 -22.83 5.99
CA GLY A 532 -22.78 -22.89 4.74
C GLY A 532 -23.13 -21.52 4.14
N ILE A 533 -22.32 -20.49 4.42
CA ILE A 533 -22.51 -19.11 3.97
C ILE A 533 -22.14 -18.88 2.49
N ASP A 534 -21.63 -19.91 1.81
CA ASP A 534 -21.43 -19.97 0.37
C ASP A 534 -22.76 -20.12 -0.41
N ARG A 535 -23.84 -20.48 0.27
CA ARG A 535 -25.17 -20.73 -0.31
C ARG A 535 -26.14 -19.60 0.00
N VAL A 536 -27.20 -19.47 -0.80
CA VAL A 536 -28.31 -18.58 -0.47
C VAL A 536 -28.98 -19.04 0.82
N LEU A 537 -29.01 -18.15 1.82
CA LEU A 537 -29.76 -18.35 3.05
C LEU A 537 -31.14 -17.69 2.89
N ASP A 538 -32.17 -18.52 2.72
CA ASP A 538 -33.53 -18.04 2.52
C ASP A 538 -34.47 -18.77 3.50
N PRO A 539 -35.09 -18.06 4.46
CA PRO A 539 -36.03 -18.66 5.41
C PRO A 539 -37.18 -19.41 4.74
N GLU A 540 -37.63 -18.98 3.55
CA GLU A 540 -38.77 -19.58 2.85
C GLU A 540 -38.41 -20.87 2.11
N ARG A 541 -37.12 -21.06 1.76
CA ARG A 541 -36.61 -22.24 1.04
C ARG A 541 -36.10 -23.35 1.96
N ILE A 542 -36.06 -23.12 3.28
CA ILE A 542 -35.57 -24.10 4.23
C ILE A 542 -36.68 -25.10 4.58
N ASP A 543 -36.44 -26.37 4.28
CA ASP A 543 -37.31 -27.47 4.72
C ASP A 543 -37.39 -27.49 6.26
N PRO A 544 -38.60 -27.35 6.86
CA PRO A 544 -38.80 -27.42 8.30
C PRO A 544 -38.35 -28.75 8.92
N ALA A 545 -38.32 -29.84 8.13
CA ALA A 545 -37.83 -31.16 8.53
C ALA A 545 -36.32 -31.35 8.28
N GLY A 546 -35.67 -30.39 7.60
CA GLY A 546 -34.27 -30.44 7.21
C GLY A 546 -33.27 -30.02 8.31
N PRO A 547 -31.96 -29.98 7.97
CA PRO A 547 -30.92 -29.64 8.92
C PRO A 547 -31.07 -28.22 9.49
N LYS A 548 -31.22 -28.10 10.81
CA LYS A 548 -31.32 -26.82 11.55
C LYS A 548 -30.08 -25.91 11.48
N ALA A 549 -29.08 -26.26 10.66
CA ALA A 549 -27.82 -25.54 10.54
C ALA A 549 -28.01 -24.15 9.91
N SER A 550 -28.73 -24.04 8.79
CA SER A 550 -28.98 -22.76 8.11
C SER A 550 -29.78 -21.79 8.98
N LEU A 551 -30.82 -22.28 9.69
CA LEU A 551 -31.57 -21.47 10.67
C LEU A 551 -30.67 -20.94 11.79
N ARG A 552 -29.70 -21.74 12.23
CA ARG A 552 -28.73 -21.31 13.26
C ARG A 552 -27.77 -20.26 12.71
N THR A 553 -27.25 -20.45 11.50
CA THR A 553 -26.41 -19.46 10.82
C THR A 553 -27.14 -18.12 10.70
N MET A 554 -28.41 -18.11 10.26
CA MET A 554 -29.20 -16.87 10.18
C MET A 554 -29.37 -16.19 11.54
N ARG A 555 -29.66 -16.95 12.62
CA ARG A 555 -29.71 -16.38 13.98
C ARG A 555 -28.38 -15.78 14.44
N GLN A 556 -27.27 -16.43 14.11
CA GLN A 556 -25.93 -15.95 14.45
C GLN A 556 -25.58 -14.67 13.67
N LEU A 557 -25.99 -14.57 12.40
CA LEU A 557 -25.83 -13.36 11.61
C LEU A 557 -26.75 -12.22 12.08
N ASN A 558 -28.00 -12.51 12.46
CA ASN A 558 -28.89 -11.51 13.07
C ASN A 558 -28.31 -11.01 14.41
N GLY A 559 -27.81 -11.92 15.26
CA GLY A 559 -27.14 -11.52 16.50
C GLY A 559 -25.88 -10.67 16.26
N LEU A 560 -25.13 -10.94 15.20
CA LEU A 560 -24.01 -10.09 14.79
C LEU A 560 -24.49 -8.70 14.35
N LEU A 561 -25.53 -8.62 13.52
CA LEU A 561 -26.11 -7.35 13.08
C LEU A 561 -26.65 -6.53 14.25
N GLU A 562 -27.35 -7.16 15.18
CA GLU A 562 -27.83 -6.54 16.42
C GLU A 562 -26.67 -5.98 17.23
N ALA A 563 -25.64 -6.80 17.51
CA ALA A 563 -24.49 -6.36 18.30
C ALA A 563 -23.66 -5.26 17.61
N LEU A 564 -23.61 -5.25 16.27
CA LEU A 564 -22.95 -4.19 15.49
C LEU A 564 -23.77 -2.89 15.45
N THR A 565 -25.10 -2.96 15.55
CA THR A 565 -25.99 -1.80 15.51
C THR A 565 -26.40 -1.29 16.89
N GLU A 566 -26.11 -2.05 17.96
CA GLU A 566 -26.32 -1.63 19.34
C GLU A 566 -25.47 -0.39 19.64
N GLU A 567 -26.10 0.66 20.17
CA GLU A 567 -25.41 1.85 20.66
C GLU A 567 -24.39 1.42 21.72
N ALA A 568 -23.10 1.38 21.36
CA ALA A 568 -22.08 1.24 22.39
C ALA A 568 -22.09 2.57 23.14
N VAL A 569 -22.47 2.50 24.41
CA VAL A 569 -22.19 3.59 25.35
C VAL A 569 -20.69 3.80 25.31
N GLN A 570 -20.24 4.84 24.60
CA GLN A 570 -18.88 5.35 24.68
C GLN A 570 -18.72 5.77 26.14
N VAL A 571 -18.20 4.87 26.98
CA VAL A 571 -17.72 5.25 28.30
C VAL A 571 -16.56 6.17 28.02
N GLY A 572 -16.82 7.48 28.08
CA GLY A 572 -15.82 8.50 27.87
C GLY A 572 -14.71 8.27 28.88
N THR A 573 -13.68 7.55 28.46
CA THR A 573 -12.42 7.55 29.17
C THR A 573 -11.92 8.97 28.98
N GLY A 574 -11.88 9.73 30.07
CA GLY A 574 -11.34 11.08 30.06
C GLY A 574 -9.92 11.09 29.47
N PRO A 575 -9.30 12.25 29.26
CA PRO A 575 -8.00 12.36 28.61
C PRO A 575 -6.98 11.42 29.28
N ALA A 576 -6.67 10.31 28.61
CA ALA A 576 -5.69 9.33 29.06
C ALA A 576 -4.32 9.79 28.56
N ARG A 577 -3.38 10.01 29.49
CA ARG A 577 -1.97 10.25 29.15
C ARG A 577 -1.18 8.98 29.42
N PRO A 578 -0.40 8.48 28.46
CA PRO A 578 0.48 7.36 28.75
C PRO A 578 1.56 7.81 29.75
N VAL A 579 1.84 6.96 30.75
CA VAL A 579 2.88 7.20 31.75
C VAL A 579 3.93 6.10 31.61
N TYR A 580 5.07 6.44 31.02
CA TYR A 580 6.19 5.52 30.83
C TYR A 580 7.19 5.65 31.99
N LYS A 581 7.82 4.54 32.35
CA LYS A 581 9.00 4.54 33.22
C LYS A 581 10.23 4.77 32.35
N SER A 582 10.88 5.93 32.49
CA SER A 582 12.00 6.36 31.63
C SER A 582 13.05 5.26 31.39
N GLY A 583 13.53 4.59 32.45
CA GLY A 583 14.54 3.54 32.29
C GLY A 583 14.06 2.34 31.47
N GLN A 584 12.79 1.93 31.61
CA GLN A 584 12.23 0.81 30.84
C GLN A 584 12.02 1.18 29.38
N LEU A 585 11.74 2.46 29.09
CA LEU A 585 11.61 2.95 27.72
C LEU A 585 12.98 2.93 27.02
N THR A 586 14.02 3.42 27.67
CA THR A 586 15.39 3.39 27.15
C THR A 586 15.84 1.96 26.86
N ASP A 587 15.65 1.04 27.81
CA ASP A 587 16.01 -0.38 27.63
C ASP A 587 15.25 -1.01 26.44
N ALA A 588 13.95 -0.73 26.31
CA ALA A 588 13.13 -1.23 25.22
C ALA A 588 13.57 -0.67 23.85
N VAL A 589 13.92 0.62 23.77
CA VAL A 589 14.43 1.24 22.53
C VAL A 589 15.78 0.64 22.15
N VAL A 590 16.71 0.48 23.10
CA VAL A 590 18.02 -0.12 22.85
C VAL A 590 17.87 -1.56 22.32
N GLU A 591 16.99 -2.36 22.93
CA GLU A 591 16.75 -3.73 22.48
C GLU A 591 16.08 -3.77 21.10
N ALA A 592 15.12 -2.89 20.82
CA ALA A 592 14.49 -2.78 19.51
C ALA A 592 15.50 -2.41 18.40
N VAL A 593 16.38 -1.44 18.66
CA VAL A 593 17.45 -1.04 17.73
C VAL A 593 18.44 -2.19 17.51
N ARG A 594 18.82 -2.92 18.56
CA ARG A 594 19.68 -4.10 18.46
C ARG A 594 19.03 -5.19 17.60
N ALA A 595 17.77 -5.52 17.86
CA ALA A 595 17.01 -6.52 17.11
C ALA A 595 16.90 -6.14 15.62
N PHE A 596 16.65 -4.86 15.33
CA PHE A 596 16.66 -4.32 13.96
C PHE A 596 18.00 -4.55 13.27
N HIS A 597 19.12 -4.20 13.93
CA HIS A 597 20.45 -4.37 13.35
C HIS A 597 20.82 -5.83 13.12
N ILE A 598 20.51 -6.73 14.04
CA ILE A 598 20.76 -8.18 13.88
C ILE A 598 20.03 -8.69 12.64
N ARG A 599 18.73 -8.37 12.52
CA ARG A 599 17.89 -8.76 11.38
C ARG A 599 18.46 -8.27 10.05
N TRP A 600 18.81 -7.00 9.95
CA TRP A 600 19.29 -6.43 8.69
C TRP A 600 20.73 -6.83 8.34
N ARG A 601 21.63 -6.97 9.33
CA ARG A 601 22.99 -7.47 9.07
C ARG A 601 22.98 -8.91 8.57
N GLY A 602 22.13 -9.78 9.16
CA GLY A 602 21.93 -11.14 8.65
C GLY A 602 21.34 -11.16 7.24
N ALA A 603 20.26 -10.39 6.99
CA ALA A 603 19.61 -10.33 5.69
C ALA A 603 20.53 -9.79 4.57
N LEU A 604 21.37 -8.80 4.86
CA LEU A 604 22.38 -8.24 3.94
C LEU A 604 23.63 -9.12 3.80
N GLY A 605 23.78 -10.15 4.65
CA GLY A 605 24.98 -10.99 4.69
C GLY A 605 26.22 -10.28 5.25
N LEU A 606 26.03 -9.21 6.01
CA LEU A 606 27.09 -8.48 6.73
C LEU A 606 27.51 -9.19 8.01
N SER A 607 26.63 -10.02 8.58
CA SER A 607 26.96 -10.98 9.64
C SER A 607 26.34 -12.35 9.34
N GLN A 608 26.97 -13.42 9.86
CA GLN A 608 26.40 -14.77 9.80
C GLN A 608 25.46 -14.96 10.99
N GLU A 609 24.18 -14.68 10.80
CA GLU A 609 23.12 -14.97 11.78
C GLU A 609 22.39 -16.26 11.38
N SER A 610 22.30 -17.24 12.29
CA SER A 610 21.64 -18.52 12.00
C SER A 610 20.13 -18.39 11.80
N GLU A 611 19.51 -17.40 12.44
CA GLU A 611 18.07 -17.17 12.41
C GLU A 611 17.62 -16.32 11.21
N VAL A 612 18.53 -15.51 10.64
CA VAL A 612 18.22 -14.61 9.52
C VAL A 612 19.17 -14.88 8.36
N PRO A 613 18.80 -15.78 7.42
CA PRO A 613 19.65 -16.11 6.30
C PRO A 613 19.79 -14.92 5.33
N LYS A 614 20.97 -14.80 4.73
CA LYS A 614 21.26 -13.84 3.66
C LYS A 614 20.18 -13.91 2.58
N LYS A 615 19.62 -12.76 2.22
CA LYS A 615 18.66 -12.63 1.12
C LYS A 615 19.39 -12.43 -0.20
N HIS A 616 18.77 -12.87 -1.30
CA HIS A 616 19.30 -12.66 -2.64
C HIS A 616 19.38 -11.16 -2.96
N TRP A 617 20.46 -10.73 -3.64
CA TRP A 617 20.74 -9.31 -3.89
C TRP A 617 19.63 -8.63 -4.71
N SER A 618 18.99 -9.35 -5.64
CA SER A 618 17.88 -8.82 -6.43
C SER A 618 16.64 -8.47 -5.59
N SER A 619 16.40 -9.20 -4.50
CA SER A 619 15.33 -8.87 -3.54
C SER A 619 15.64 -7.60 -2.75
N ILE A 620 16.91 -7.43 -2.35
CA ILE A 620 17.39 -6.22 -1.66
C ILE A 620 17.34 -5.02 -2.61
N LYS A 621 17.80 -5.19 -3.85
CA LYS A 621 17.70 -4.17 -4.91
C LYS A 621 16.24 -3.79 -5.13
N ALA A 622 15.32 -4.73 -5.35
CA ALA A 622 13.91 -4.42 -5.55
C ALA A 622 13.27 -3.59 -4.40
N LEU A 623 13.62 -3.89 -3.15
CA LEU A 623 13.16 -3.14 -1.96
C LEU A 623 13.74 -1.72 -1.88
N THR A 624 15.00 -1.57 -2.29
CA THR A 624 15.73 -0.29 -2.23
C THR A 624 15.62 0.54 -3.51
N ARG A 625 15.14 -0.05 -4.61
CA ARG A 625 15.12 0.56 -5.95
C ARG A 625 14.18 1.75 -6.05
N ARG A 626 12.96 1.64 -5.53
CA ARG A 626 11.99 2.76 -5.51
C ARG A 626 12.55 3.99 -4.79
N PRO A 627 13.15 3.85 -3.58
CA PRO A 627 13.81 4.98 -2.94
C PRO A 627 15.17 5.38 -3.57
N SER A 628 15.87 4.49 -4.29
CA SER A 628 17.20 4.77 -4.87
C SER A 628 17.20 5.31 -6.30
N GLU A 629 16.15 5.06 -7.10
CA GLU A 629 15.99 5.62 -8.45
C GLU A 629 15.52 7.09 -8.43
N GLU A 630 14.95 7.56 -7.32
CA GLU A 630 14.61 8.97 -7.11
C GLU A 630 15.88 9.83 -6.88
N HIS A 631 16.30 10.54 -7.93
CA HIS A 631 17.35 11.56 -7.88
C HIS A 631 16.72 12.96 -7.95
N GLY A 632 17.01 13.82 -6.96
CA GLY A 632 16.52 15.20 -6.90
C GLY A 632 16.13 15.66 -5.48
N LYS A 633 15.93 16.97 -5.29
CA LYS A 633 15.48 17.55 -4.00
C LYS A 633 14.16 16.91 -3.57
N GLY A 634 14.14 16.35 -2.35
CA GLY A 634 12.96 15.70 -1.76
C GLY A 634 13.05 14.18 -1.67
N SER A 635 13.99 13.52 -2.35
CA SER A 635 14.15 12.06 -2.25
C SER A 635 14.71 11.62 -0.89
N THR A 636 15.63 12.39 -0.31
CA THR A 636 16.10 12.20 1.07
C THR A 636 14.99 12.51 2.09
N PHE A 637 14.17 13.54 1.82
CA PHE A 637 13.05 13.93 2.69
C PHE A 637 11.91 12.90 2.63
N ARG A 638 11.61 12.28 1.48
CA ARG A 638 10.65 11.17 1.37
C ARG A 638 11.20 9.85 1.91
N ARG A 639 12.47 9.54 1.72
CA ARG A 639 13.13 8.38 2.37
C ARG A 639 13.10 8.52 3.89
N ALA A 640 13.43 9.71 4.40
CA ALA A 640 13.30 10.06 5.80
C ALA A 640 11.84 10.06 6.24
N ARG A 641 10.88 10.49 5.40
CA ARG A 641 9.45 10.45 5.70
C ARG A 641 8.89 9.03 5.76
N VAL A 642 9.33 8.11 4.90
CA VAL A 642 8.98 6.68 5.02
C VAL A 642 9.55 6.10 6.31
N LEU A 643 10.81 6.42 6.66
CA LEU A 643 11.39 6.05 7.96
C LEU A 643 10.67 6.71 9.14
N ILE A 644 10.19 7.95 9.02
CA ILE A 644 9.44 8.69 10.04
C ILE A 644 8.01 8.15 10.15
N ASP A 645 7.36 7.82 9.04
CA ASP A 645 6.00 7.27 8.99
C ASP A 645 5.99 5.80 9.48
N ASP A 646 7.08 5.04 9.22
CA ASP A 646 7.23 3.64 9.63
C ASP A 646 7.86 3.46 11.03
N ILE A 647 8.52 4.47 11.61
CA ILE A 647 9.20 4.35 12.94
C ILE A 647 8.75 5.44 13.93
N TYR A 648 8.49 6.66 13.46
CA TYR A 648 8.26 7.84 14.32
C TYR A 648 6.77 8.12 14.58
N GLU A 649 5.90 7.96 13.57
CA GLU A 649 4.43 7.98 13.76
C GLU A 649 3.94 6.77 14.58
N GLU A 650 4.71 5.69 14.65
CA GLU A 650 4.43 4.53 15.51
C GLU A 650 4.54 4.82 17.01
N ALA A 651 5.23 5.89 17.41
CA ALA A 651 5.56 6.18 18.80
C ALA A 651 4.72 7.30 19.45
N ILE A 652 3.90 8.02 18.68
CA ILE A 652 3.17 9.21 19.16
C ILE A 652 1.65 9.06 18.94
N PRO A 653 0.80 9.13 19.98
CA PRO A 653 -0.64 9.23 19.80
C PRO A 653 -1.02 10.55 19.11
N ARG A 654 -1.86 10.50 18.07
CA ARG A 654 -2.42 11.70 17.42
C ARG A 654 -3.52 12.33 18.28
N ALA A 655 -3.55 13.67 18.33
CA ALA A 655 -4.55 14.45 19.04
C ALA A 655 -5.92 14.42 18.34
N ARG A 656 -7.01 14.62 19.10
CA ARG A 656 -8.34 14.90 18.56
C ARG A 656 -8.33 16.21 17.77
N ARG A 657 -9.25 16.33 16.80
CA ARG A 657 -9.38 17.37 15.76
C ARG A 657 -9.35 18.84 16.21
N ASP A 658 -9.37 19.13 17.51
CA ASP A 658 -9.69 20.47 18.03
C ASP A 658 -8.56 21.15 18.84
N GLU A 659 -7.34 20.59 18.91
CA GLU A 659 -6.23 21.20 19.67
C GLU A 659 -4.94 21.37 18.84
N SER A 660 -4.34 22.57 18.93
CA SER A 660 -3.05 22.90 18.31
C SER A 660 -1.89 22.27 19.09
N TYR A 661 -1.08 21.48 18.38
CA TYR A 661 0.01 20.67 18.94
C TYR A 661 1.28 21.49 19.21
N GLU A 662 1.47 22.00 20.43
CA GLU A 662 2.79 22.41 20.97
C GLU A 662 3.19 21.49 22.12
N ASN A 663 3.56 20.24 21.83
CA ASN A 663 3.90 19.29 22.88
C ASN A 663 5.42 19.24 23.15
N ARG A 664 5.82 19.72 24.33
CA ARG A 664 7.17 19.58 24.92
C ARG A 664 7.64 18.11 24.96
N PHE A 665 6.72 17.15 24.93
CA PHE A 665 6.95 15.70 24.86
C PHE A 665 7.64 15.24 23.59
N SER A 666 7.18 15.69 22.41
CA SER A 666 7.76 15.25 21.11
C SER A 666 9.19 15.74 20.97
N ARG A 667 9.52 16.89 21.57
CA ARG A 667 10.91 17.38 21.68
C ARG A 667 11.76 16.54 22.63
N ALA A 668 11.18 15.99 23.70
CA ALA A 668 11.92 15.15 24.65
C ALA A 668 12.22 13.75 24.05
N VAL A 669 11.27 13.17 23.33
CA VAL A 669 11.47 11.89 22.62
C VAL A 669 12.46 12.05 21.45
N LEU A 670 12.38 13.17 20.70
CA LEU A 670 13.37 13.49 19.67
C LEU A 670 14.77 13.67 20.26
N ALA A 671 14.91 14.38 21.38
CA ALA A 671 16.19 14.59 22.04
C ALA A 671 16.83 13.28 22.53
N GLU A 672 16.05 12.38 23.16
CA GLU A 672 16.55 11.07 23.59
C GLU A 672 16.94 10.18 22.39
N PHE A 673 16.20 10.27 21.28
CA PHE A 673 16.54 9.55 20.06
C PHE A 673 17.81 10.11 19.39
N GLU A 674 17.98 11.43 19.40
CA GLU A 674 19.17 12.12 18.92
C GLU A 674 20.41 11.79 19.76
N ASP A 675 20.28 11.69 21.09
CA ASP A 675 21.35 11.27 21.99
C ASP A 675 21.77 9.81 21.75
N VAL A 676 20.81 8.90 21.55
CA VAL A 676 21.10 7.49 21.20
C VAL A 676 21.69 7.36 19.80
N ALA A 677 21.23 8.16 18.84
CA ALA A 677 21.79 8.21 17.48
C ALA A 677 23.21 8.77 17.45
N ALA A 678 23.55 9.67 18.37
CA ALA A 678 24.91 10.20 18.55
C ALA A 678 25.87 9.16 19.16
N GLU A 679 25.38 8.24 20.00
CA GLU A 679 26.18 7.13 20.54
C GLU A 679 26.40 6.00 19.51
N LEU A 680 25.47 5.81 18.58
CA LEU A 680 25.53 4.79 17.53
C LEU A 680 25.99 5.40 16.19
N TYR A 681 27.30 5.62 16.05
CA TYR A 681 27.96 6.13 14.83
C TYR A 681 27.41 5.51 13.52
N PHE A 682 26.56 6.27 12.82
CA PHE A 682 26.25 6.05 11.40
C PHE A 682 27.37 6.67 10.56
N ILE A 683 28.36 5.88 10.18
CA ILE A 683 29.21 6.20 9.03
C ILE A 683 28.62 5.45 7.84
N VAL A 684 28.04 6.20 6.90
CA VAL A 684 27.82 5.75 5.53
C VAL A 684 28.80 6.54 4.69
N GLU A 685 29.84 5.86 4.19
CA GLU A 685 30.64 6.36 3.05
C GLU A 685 29.81 6.30 1.76
#